data_AF-A0A7S2IIT5-F1
#
_entry.id   AF-A0A7S2IIT5-F1
#
_cell.length_a   1.000
_cell.length_b   1.000
_cell.length_c   1.000
_cell.angle_alpha   90.00
_cell.angle_beta   90.00
_cell.angle_gamma   90.00
#
_symmetry.space_group_name_H-M   'P 1'
#
loop_
_entity.id
_entity.type
_entity.pdbx_description
1 polymer ?
#
loop_
_entity_poly.entity_id
_entity_poly.type
_entity_poly.pdbx_seq_one_letter_code
_entity_poly.pdbx_strand_id
1 'polypeptide(L)'
;MFYSKLFATRARGAVARRIVNSRSVNLGVRSFGTFSSTSPLREAEKKGLTLGILRETYDKWECRAPLTPAHVQELLQGDDPLSGVIVQPASHRVFSDAEYEASGAKISEDLSDSDLILGVKRVKDEEKDLIPDKMYMFFSHVIKGQPENMALMQSILDKNIQLIDYECISKGKKRLVAFGKYAGIAGMTNAFQALGRRLLAAGYSTPFLNCPPTSMHRDLDGVKAGISKLGENISENGLPPGLAPLIFCFTGKGNVAKGAKEIFELLPHKMITSDQLEEVSKMKGPHKCVYGLQLHLDDIVRKKKHSADDANSVIDSDHYKQNPTEYEGIFHSKIAPYCNVLINGMYWDERFPRLLTKEHMADLYKNENKNLYVLADITCDVGGSVEFLEYATSIDNPYFMYDPIRRETSDIITTDGVAVMGVDILPTEVPRESSQHFGDALTPLLKEMVRRKASAQAKTFEEFAQDLPYELINACISYKGSFTPTFSYIESFVKRAHRSEAHLTDPHVLVSLKGHLFDSGLINQALDIFESHDIDFTIQQCIVGRKKNELSDKSSVLLRISAKDMKLLEDVTSKVSSLADLISTADATMQCFYDENELREETIEVSDEDTEQHILVLGAGRVAASLSEYLGRSNHRVIAVASAIEDEAVSVANQAKRGHPIVLDVANDKSRLEELVKNADVVVSLLPAPMHPGIAEHCISKNTNLVTASYANDEMFSLQNRCEESGIAILNEMGLDPGMDHMSAMKIIDDIKSRGGEIKSFSSVCGGLPAPEAANNHLMYKFSWSPMGVLTASQNSAVYREDGNAIKINGDDLLASSRPFDYWPSFNLECLPNRDCLPYGDRYGIQNAESIFRGTLRYYGFSSLLNVFRNMGLLDKIDTGGSTWGSTLHKLQKMKGDFKDSKSFLVACSGGDEALAMRAATCLKSLGITTESTVSKPSSIVGSFCDVLEEKLKFEEHERDMVLMHHGIEAAFEDGSCETHHSSLQVFGDSKMTAMCKTVGYTAAVGTDLLLSGKINQKGVLLPTNRDIYEPCLKALEQEGLEFHEEVLVDRDETQEFVF
;
A
#
# COMPACT_ATOMS: atom_id res chain seq x y z
N MET A 1 -29.66 45.71 -23.51
CA MET A 1 -30.71 46.18 -24.44
C MET A 1 -31.77 45.09 -24.59
N PHE A 2 -32.95 45.40 -25.12
CA PHE A 2 -34.18 44.58 -24.99
C PHE A 2 -34.84 44.27 -26.35
N TYR A 3 -35.71 43.25 -26.38
CA TYR A 3 -36.75 42.94 -27.40
C TYR A 3 -36.38 42.56 -28.86
N SER A 4 -36.16 41.25 -29.08
CA SER A 4 -37.10 40.32 -29.75
C SER A 4 -37.63 40.49 -31.21
N LYS A 5 -37.92 39.30 -31.82
CA LYS A 5 -39.02 38.94 -32.76
C LYS A 5 -38.88 39.07 -34.31
N LEU A 6 -38.59 37.90 -34.91
CA LEU A 6 -39.45 37.09 -35.83
C LEU A 6 -39.54 37.34 -37.37
N PHE A 7 -39.79 36.21 -38.06
CA PHE A 7 -40.14 35.95 -39.49
C PHE A 7 -39.04 36.28 -40.54
N ALA A 8 -38.50 35.33 -41.35
CA ALA A 8 -39.07 34.44 -42.39
C ALA A 8 -39.24 35.14 -43.77
N THR A 9 -39.12 34.52 -44.96
CA THR A 9 -39.23 33.10 -45.40
C THR A 9 -38.63 32.86 -46.81
N ARG A 10 -38.25 31.62 -47.19
CA ARG A 10 -38.17 31.07 -48.60
C ARG A 10 -37.12 31.71 -49.58
N ALA A 11 -36.60 31.07 -50.65
CA ALA A 11 -36.69 29.68 -51.16
C ALA A 11 -35.59 29.33 -52.20
N ARG A 12 -35.23 28.03 -52.28
CA ARG A 12 -34.86 27.18 -53.45
C ARG A 12 -33.96 27.70 -54.60
N GLY A 13 -32.94 26.88 -54.93
CA GLY A 13 -32.44 26.63 -56.29
C GLY A 13 -32.02 25.15 -56.45
N ALA A 14 -32.23 24.49 -57.60
CA ALA A 14 -31.93 23.05 -57.78
C ALA A 14 -31.84 22.55 -59.25
N VAL A 15 -30.84 21.71 -59.56
CA VAL A 15 -30.73 20.81 -60.74
C VAL A 15 -29.81 19.62 -60.35
N ALA A 16 -30.03 18.29 -60.47
CA ALA A 16 -31.13 17.42 -60.93
C ALA A 16 -30.91 16.57 -62.22
N ARG A 17 -29.98 15.59 -62.20
CA ARG A 17 -29.87 14.46 -63.17
C ARG A 17 -29.34 13.17 -62.50
N ARG A 18 -29.76 11.92 -62.83
CA ARG A 18 -30.95 11.45 -63.57
C ARG A 18 -31.20 9.90 -63.48
N ILE A 19 -32.21 9.45 -62.71
CA ILE A 19 -33.03 8.20 -62.91
C ILE A 19 -32.20 6.87 -62.67
N VAL A 20 -32.70 5.68 -62.23
CA VAL A 20 -33.86 4.85 -62.60
C VAL A 20 -34.38 3.92 -61.45
N ASN A 21 -35.69 3.94 -61.17
CA ASN A 21 -36.57 2.87 -60.59
C ASN A 21 -36.23 2.18 -59.23
N SER A 22 -37.19 1.57 -58.49
CA SER A 22 -38.65 1.40 -58.72
C SER A 22 -39.47 1.22 -57.43
N ARG A 23 -40.70 1.79 -57.43
CA ARG A 23 -41.96 1.36 -56.77
C ARG A 23 -41.97 1.18 -55.23
N SER A 24 -42.79 1.86 -54.41
CA SER A 24 -44.28 2.07 -54.39
C SER A 24 -45.06 0.76 -54.23
N VAL A 25 -46.06 0.61 -53.35
CA VAL A 25 -47.34 1.37 -53.17
C VAL A 25 -47.83 1.10 -51.72
N ASN A 26 -48.34 1.99 -50.86
CA ASN A 26 -49.08 3.27 -50.90
C ASN A 26 -50.63 3.16 -50.84
N LEU A 27 -51.25 4.00 -49.97
CA LEU A 27 -52.67 4.30 -49.73
C LEU A 27 -53.31 3.45 -48.61
N GLY A 28 -54.18 3.96 -47.73
CA GLY A 28 -55.05 5.15 -47.70
C GLY A 28 -56.42 4.70 -47.12
N VAL A 29 -57.24 5.49 -46.41
CA VAL A 29 -58.01 6.65 -46.90
C VAL A 29 -58.84 7.29 -45.74
N ARG A 30 -58.82 8.63 -45.62
CA ARG A 30 -59.87 9.59 -45.11
C ARG A 30 -60.69 9.26 -43.84
N SER A 31 -60.60 9.99 -42.72
CA SER A 31 -61.16 11.35 -42.39
C SER A 31 -62.70 11.45 -42.46
N PHE A 32 -63.46 11.97 -41.47
CA PHE A 32 -63.32 13.23 -40.70
C PHE A 32 -64.08 13.22 -39.33
N GLY A 33 -63.86 14.22 -38.45
CA GLY A 33 -64.77 14.54 -37.32
C GLY A 33 -64.23 15.54 -36.28
N THR A 34 -65.00 16.58 -35.94
CA THR A 34 -64.70 17.71 -35.02
C THR A 34 -64.71 17.39 -33.51
N PHE A 35 -63.84 18.09 -32.76
CA PHE A 35 -63.97 18.56 -31.36
C PHE A 35 -64.82 17.77 -30.33
N SER A 36 -64.15 17.31 -29.26
CA SER A 36 -64.69 17.34 -27.89
C SER A 36 -63.53 17.52 -26.89
N SER A 37 -63.80 18.09 -25.72
CA SER A 37 -62.78 18.41 -24.71
C SER A 37 -62.87 17.50 -23.48
N THR A 38 -61.97 16.53 -23.37
CA THR A 38 -61.60 15.88 -22.12
C THR A 38 -60.08 15.77 -22.05
N SER A 39 -59.49 16.16 -20.93
CA SER A 39 -58.06 15.98 -20.69
C SER A 39 -57.77 14.52 -20.40
N PRO A 40 -56.92 13.83 -21.17
CA PRO A 40 -56.22 12.67 -20.64
C PRO A 40 -55.26 13.20 -19.57
N LEU A 41 -55.31 12.63 -18.38
CA LEU A 41 -54.14 12.64 -17.51
C LEU A 41 -53.00 12.02 -18.31
N ARG A 42 -51.86 12.70 -18.43
CA ARG A 42 -50.65 12.02 -18.91
C ARG A 42 -50.30 10.98 -17.86
N GLU A 43 -50.44 9.71 -18.19
CA GLU A 43 -49.60 8.70 -17.58
C GLU A 43 -48.16 9.16 -17.78
N ALA A 44 -47.43 9.39 -16.68
CA ALA A 44 -46.02 9.66 -16.76
C ALA A 44 -45.36 8.35 -17.23
N GLU A 45 -44.79 8.35 -18.43
CA GLU A 45 -44.01 7.23 -18.93
C GLU A 45 -42.91 6.93 -17.89
N LYS A 46 -43.00 5.77 -17.19
CA LYS A 46 -41.97 5.33 -16.24
C LYS A 46 -40.62 5.37 -16.98
N LYS A 47 -39.75 6.33 -16.64
CA LYS A 47 -38.34 6.38 -17.07
C LYS A 47 -37.75 4.99 -16.78
N GLY A 48 -37.02 4.42 -17.75
CA GLY A 48 -36.37 3.13 -17.53
C GLY A 48 -35.24 3.25 -16.52
N LEU A 49 -34.82 2.11 -15.97
CA LEU A 49 -33.80 2.05 -14.94
C LEU A 49 -32.47 2.63 -15.44
N THR A 50 -31.87 3.49 -14.64
CA THR A 50 -30.55 4.10 -14.85
C THR A 50 -29.57 3.53 -13.81
N LEU A 51 -28.39 3.09 -14.23
CA LEU A 51 -27.44 2.36 -13.37
C LEU A 51 -26.17 3.19 -13.12
N GLY A 52 -25.75 3.33 -11.86
CA GLY A 52 -24.46 3.90 -11.47
C GLY A 52 -23.44 2.80 -11.13
N ILE A 53 -22.20 2.95 -11.56
CA ILE A 53 -21.05 2.14 -11.09
C ILE A 53 -20.15 3.05 -10.27
N LEU A 54 -19.93 2.69 -9.00
CA LEU A 54 -19.05 3.38 -8.07
C LEU A 54 -17.59 3.28 -8.47
N ARG A 55 -16.81 4.29 -8.10
CA ARG A 55 -15.35 4.16 -8.00
C ARG A 55 -15.01 3.26 -6.82
N GLU A 56 -14.13 2.32 -7.09
CA GLU A 56 -13.51 1.43 -6.13
C GLU A 56 -12.66 2.27 -5.15
N THR A 57 -12.90 2.12 -3.84
CA THR A 57 -12.32 3.00 -2.80
C THR A 57 -12.02 2.30 -1.46
N TYR A 58 -12.34 1.00 -1.35
CA TYR A 58 -12.28 0.24 -0.10
C TYR A 58 -10.83 -0.13 0.32
N ASP A 59 -10.01 -0.54 -0.65
CA ASP A 59 -8.58 -0.80 -0.47
C ASP A 59 -7.82 -0.41 -1.75
N LYS A 60 -6.51 -0.14 -1.63
CA LYS A 60 -5.65 0.27 -2.75
C LYS A 60 -5.49 -0.80 -3.84
N TRP A 61 -5.70 -2.08 -3.51
CA TRP A 61 -5.66 -3.20 -4.45
C TRP A 61 -7.03 -3.54 -5.04
N GLU A 62 -8.13 -2.86 -4.65
CA GLU A 62 -9.48 -3.18 -5.13
C GLU A 62 -9.69 -2.73 -6.59
N CYS A 63 -9.23 -3.54 -7.55
CA CYS A 63 -9.30 -3.21 -8.98
C CYS A 63 -10.54 -3.80 -9.69
N ARG A 64 -11.45 -4.47 -8.97
CA ARG A 64 -12.61 -5.19 -9.51
C ARG A 64 -13.84 -4.29 -9.69
N ALA A 65 -14.47 -4.38 -10.86
CA ALA A 65 -15.75 -3.74 -11.13
C ALA A 65 -16.93 -4.73 -10.97
N PRO A 66 -18.13 -4.27 -10.56
CA PRO A 66 -19.31 -5.13 -10.42
C PRO A 66 -19.92 -5.53 -11.78
N LEU A 67 -19.59 -4.79 -12.84
CA LEU A 67 -19.94 -5.08 -14.24
C LEU A 67 -18.75 -4.73 -15.13
N THR A 68 -18.45 -5.58 -16.10
CA THR A 68 -17.42 -5.31 -17.13
C THR A 68 -18.01 -4.47 -18.27
N PRO A 69 -17.19 -3.81 -19.11
CA PRO A 69 -17.66 -3.05 -20.26
C PRO A 69 -18.59 -3.86 -21.20
N ALA A 70 -18.29 -5.16 -21.39
CA ALA A 70 -19.15 -6.06 -22.16
C ALA A 70 -20.55 -6.22 -21.56
N HIS A 71 -20.68 -6.35 -20.24
CA HIS A 71 -21.98 -6.40 -19.56
C HIS A 71 -22.74 -5.07 -19.64
N VAL A 72 -22.02 -3.95 -19.55
CA VAL A 72 -22.60 -2.61 -19.74
C VAL A 72 -23.16 -2.45 -21.15
N GLN A 73 -22.43 -2.90 -22.18
CA GLN A 73 -22.91 -2.95 -23.56
C GLN A 73 -24.14 -3.87 -23.70
N GLU A 74 -24.12 -5.06 -23.09
CA GLU A 74 -25.23 -6.03 -23.12
C GLU A 74 -26.51 -5.52 -22.43
N LEU A 75 -26.37 -4.69 -21.39
CA LEU A 75 -27.47 -4.07 -20.65
C LEU A 75 -28.00 -2.79 -21.33
N LEU A 76 -27.20 -2.10 -22.14
CA LEU A 76 -27.61 -0.94 -22.93
C LEU A 76 -28.21 -1.31 -24.30
N GLN A 77 -27.87 -2.48 -24.86
CA GLN A 77 -28.22 -2.87 -26.23
C GLN A 77 -29.07 -4.14 -26.35
N GLY A 78 -29.42 -4.78 -25.24
CA GLY A 78 -30.30 -5.97 -25.20
C GLY A 78 -31.79 -5.67 -25.45
N ASP A 79 -32.62 -6.72 -25.46
CA ASP A 79 -34.07 -6.64 -25.73
C ASP A 79 -34.84 -5.75 -24.74
N ASP A 80 -34.37 -5.69 -23.49
CA ASP A 80 -34.91 -4.88 -22.39
C ASP A 80 -33.80 -3.93 -21.88
N PRO A 81 -33.52 -2.81 -22.57
CA PRO A 81 -32.33 -2.00 -22.30
C PRO A 81 -32.50 -1.05 -21.10
N LEU A 82 -31.39 -0.78 -20.40
CA LEU A 82 -31.29 0.33 -19.44
C LEU A 82 -31.50 1.68 -20.14
N SER A 83 -32.02 2.67 -19.42
CA SER A 83 -32.09 4.06 -19.91
C SER A 83 -30.77 4.82 -19.82
N GLY A 84 -29.77 4.25 -19.15
CA GLY A 84 -28.39 4.73 -19.13
C GLY A 84 -27.54 3.97 -18.13
N VAL A 85 -26.22 3.99 -18.35
CA VAL A 85 -25.21 3.59 -17.38
C VAL A 85 -24.29 4.80 -17.16
N ILE A 86 -24.03 5.10 -15.89
CA ILE A 86 -23.14 6.16 -15.44
C ILE A 86 -22.01 5.50 -14.65
N VAL A 87 -20.76 5.83 -14.93
CA VAL A 87 -19.58 5.23 -14.27
C VAL A 87 -18.74 6.34 -13.65
N GLN A 88 -18.41 6.20 -12.36
CA GLN A 88 -17.43 7.08 -11.73
C GLN A 88 -16.02 6.77 -12.24
N PRO A 89 -15.24 7.80 -12.63
CA PRO A 89 -13.91 7.59 -13.19
C PRO A 89 -12.96 7.00 -12.15
N ALA A 90 -12.17 6.00 -12.55
CA ALA A 90 -11.25 5.29 -11.67
C ALA A 90 -9.99 4.82 -12.40
N SER A 91 -8.85 5.41 -12.06
CA SER A 91 -7.55 5.15 -12.70
C SER A 91 -6.92 3.78 -12.38
N HIS A 92 -7.37 3.11 -11.31
CA HIS A 92 -6.85 1.81 -10.86
C HIS A 92 -7.79 0.63 -11.17
N ARG A 93 -8.99 0.89 -11.68
CA ARG A 93 -9.94 -0.16 -12.11
C ARG A 93 -9.34 -0.95 -13.27
N VAL A 94 -9.51 -2.27 -13.27
CA VAL A 94 -8.95 -3.16 -14.31
C VAL A 94 -9.53 -2.91 -15.73
N PHE A 95 -10.65 -2.20 -15.83
CA PHE A 95 -11.21 -1.70 -17.09
C PHE A 95 -11.17 -0.18 -17.07
N SER A 96 -10.60 0.40 -18.12
CA SER A 96 -10.49 1.85 -18.28
C SER A 96 -11.85 2.52 -18.54
N ASP A 97 -11.97 3.77 -18.13
CA ASP A 97 -13.18 4.58 -18.38
C ASP A 97 -13.50 4.66 -19.89
N ALA A 98 -12.49 4.69 -20.76
CA ALA A 98 -12.64 4.64 -22.21
C ALA A 98 -13.27 3.33 -22.74
N GLU A 99 -13.07 2.18 -22.09
CA GLU A 99 -13.77 0.94 -22.44
C GLU A 99 -15.26 1.03 -22.09
N TYR A 100 -15.62 1.70 -21.00
CA TYR A 100 -17.02 1.96 -20.63
C TYR A 100 -17.70 2.98 -21.56
N GLU A 101 -17.01 4.05 -21.97
CA GLU A 101 -17.50 4.98 -23.00
C GLU A 101 -17.75 4.29 -24.34
N ALA A 102 -16.79 3.47 -24.80
CA ALA A 102 -16.94 2.66 -26.02
C ALA A 102 -18.09 1.64 -25.93
N SER A 103 -18.48 1.26 -24.71
CA SER A 103 -19.63 0.39 -24.42
C SER A 103 -20.97 1.15 -24.35
N GLY A 104 -20.95 2.48 -24.33
CA GLY A 104 -22.11 3.36 -24.32
C GLY A 104 -22.45 4.00 -22.97
N ALA A 105 -21.58 3.89 -21.96
CA ALA A 105 -21.78 4.56 -20.68
C ALA A 105 -21.36 6.04 -20.69
N LYS A 106 -21.88 6.81 -19.72
CA LYS A 106 -21.45 8.18 -19.40
C LYS A 106 -20.43 8.14 -18.25
N ILE A 107 -19.24 8.70 -18.43
CA ILE A 107 -18.32 8.91 -17.29
C ILE A 107 -18.74 10.17 -16.52
N SER A 108 -18.82 10.08 -15.19
CA SER A 108 -19.35 11.14 -14.33
C SER A 108 -19.01 10.86 -12.86
N GLU A 109 -18.41 11.82 -12.16
CA GLU A 109 -18.28 11.78 -10.70
C GLU A 109 -19.66 11.74 -10.01
N ASP A 110 -20.62 12.49 -10.55
CA ASP A 110 -21.99 12.54 -10.06
C ASP A 110 -22.80 11.34 -10.59
N LEU A 111 -23.35 10.55 -9.65
CA LEU A 111 -24.27 9.43 -9.87
C LEU A 111 -25.73 9.77 -9.51
N SER A 112 -26.07 11.02 -9.21
CA SER A 112 -27.41 11.44 -8.76
C SER A 112 -28.52 11.16 -9.79
N ASP A 113 -28.19 11.06 -11.07
CA ASP A 113 -29.10 10.68 -12.17
C ASP A 113 -29.47 9.17 -12.18
N SER A 114 -28.72 8.33 -11.45
CA SER A 114 -28.92 6.87 -11.40
C SER A 114 -30.00 6.45 -10.40
N ASP A 115 -30.71 5.37 -10.69
CA ASP A 115 -31.75 4.78 -9.85
C ASP A 115 -31.20 3.66 -8.95
N LEU A 116 -30.25 2.88 -9.48
CA LEU A 116 -29.54 1.78 -8.83
C LEU A 116 -28.02 2.03 -8.91
N ILE A 117 -27.31 1.92 -7.79
CA ILE A 117 -25.85 2.12 -7.72
C ILE A 117 -25.17 0.81 -7.31
N LEU A 118 -24.15 0.39 -8.07
CA LEU A 118 -23.37 -0.83 -7.86
C LEU A 118 -21.94 -0.50 -7.44
N GLY A 119 -21.37 -1.27 -6.51
CA GLY A 119 -19.94 -1.32 -6.22
C GLY A 119 -19.56 -2.71 -5.71
N VAL A 120 -18.30 -3.14 -5.85
CA VAL A 120 -17.91 -4.47 -5.33
C VAL A 120 -17.93 -4.48 -3.79
N LYS A 121 -17.22 -3.52 -3.18
CA LYS A 121 -17.28 -3.18 -1.76
C LYS A 121 -18.08 -1.87 -1.56
N ARG A 122 -18.26 -1.46 -0.30
CA ARG A 122 -18.88 -0.18 0.09
C ARG A 122 -18.08 1.05 -0.39
N VAL A 123 -18.70 2.23 -0.29
CA VAL A 123 -18.05 3.55 -0.40
C VAL A 123 -17.08 3.78 0.77
N LYS A 124 -16.20 4.80 0.66
CA LYS A 124 -15.20 5.10 1.69
C LYS A 124 -15.71 6.00 2.81
N ASP A 125 -16.62 6.92 2.50
CA ASP A 125 -17.20 7.86 3.48
C ASP A 125 -18.73 7.75 3.43
N GLU A 126 -19.35 6.94 4.31
CA GLU A 126 -20.79 6.72 4.30
C GLU A 126 -21.63 8.01 4.52
N GLU A 127 -21.08 9.02 5.18
CA GLU A 127 -21.72 10.33 5.36
C GLU A 127 -21.72 11.18 4.09
N LYS A 128 -20.64 11.14 3.28
CA LYS A 128 -20.48 12.01 2.10
C LYS A 128 -20.82 11.31 0.78
N ASP A 129 -20.41 10.06 0.61
CA ASP A 129 -20.48 9.34 -0.67
C ASP A 129 -21.83 8.65 -0.93
N LEU A 130 -22.59 8.31 0.12
CA LEU A 130 -23.91 7.70 -0.04
C LEU A 130 -24.96 8.76 -0.44
N ILE A 131 -25.57 8.58 -1.61
CA ILE A 131 -26.63 9.44 -2.16
C ILE A 131 -27.99 8.99 -1.60
N PRO A 132 -28.80 9.89 -1.00
CA PRO A 132 -30.11 9.55 -0.44
C PRO A 132 -31.15 9.05 -1.45
N ASP A 133 -32.12 8.30 -0.93
CA ASP A 133 -33.30 7.75 -1.64
C ASP A 133 -32.97 6.82 -2.83
N LYS A 134 -31.77 6.25 -2.88
CA LYS A 134 -31.29 5.31 -3.92
C LYS A 134 -31.40 3.83 -3.53
N MET A 135 -31.38 2.96 -4.54
CA MET A 135 -31.03 1.54 -4.37
C MET A 135 -29.50 1.37 -4.47
N TYR A 136 -28.90 0.58 -3.58
CA TYR A 136 -27.47 0.24 -3.60
C TYR A 136 -27.25 -1.28 -3.57
N MET A 137 -26.26 -1.76 -4.32
CA MET A 137 -25.77 -3.15 -4.26
C MET A 137 -24.25 -3.18 -4.10
N PHE A 138 -23.78 -3.77 -3.00
CA PHE A 138 -22.38 -4.07 -2.70
C PHE A 138 -22.28 -5.14 -1.61
N PHE A 139 -21.08 -5.67 -1.33
CA PHE A 139 -20.83 -6.41 -0.10
C PHE A 139 -20.74 -5.44 1.08
N SER A 140 -21.77 -5.40 1.92
CA SER A 140 -21.88 -4.45 3.04
C SER A 140 -21.27 -4.98 4.33
N HIS A 141 -21.19 -6.31 4.46
CA HIS A 141 -20.73 -7.04 5.63
C HIS A 141 -21.51 -6.76 6.93
N VAL A 142 -22.70 -6.13 6.87
CA VAL A 142 -23.51 -5.79 8.07
C VAL A 142 -24.21 -6.99 8.71
N ILE A 143 -24.35 -8.11 7.99
CA ILE A 143 -25.27 -9.20 8.37
C ILE A 143 -24.81 -10.06 9.57
N LYS A 144 -23.51 -10.09 9.92
CA LYS A 144 -23.04 -10.75 11.15
C LYS A 144 -23.06 -9.79 12.36
N GLY A 145 -23.46 -8.51 12.18
CA GLY A 145 -23.63 -7.53 13.24
C GLY A 145 -22.34 -6.92 13.78
N GLN A 146 -21.23 -6.99 13.04
CA GLN A 146 -19.92 -6.54 13.52
C GLN A 146 -19.87 -4.99 13.64
N PRO A 147 -19.28 -4.43 14.73
CA PRO A 147 -19.36 -3.00 15.03
C PRO A 147 -18.88 -2.07 13.91
N GLU A 148 -17.79 -2.43 13.22
CA GLU A 148 -17.11 -1.65 12.18
C GLU A 148 -17.90 -1.49 10.87
N ASN A 149 -19.11 -2.06 10.82
CA ASN A 149 -20.06 -1.93 9.71
C ASN A 149 -21.38 -1.27 10.13
N MET A 150 -21.55 -0.88 11.40
CA MET A 150 -22.82 -0.35 11.91
C MET A 150 -23.03 1.15 11.59
N ALA A 151 -21.96 1.96 11.49
CA ALA A 151 -22.05 3.35 11.05
C ALA A 151 -22.59 3.48 9.61
N LEU A 152 -22.05 2.68 8.69
CA LEU A 152 -22.59 2.45 7.35
C LEU A 152 -24.08 2.06 7.38
N MET A 153 -24.45 1.10 8.23
CA MET A 153 -25.84 0.64 8.34
C MET A 153 -26.77 1.76 8.82
N GLN A 154 -26.35 2.60 9.76
CA GLN A 154 -27.12 3.78 10.17
C GLN A 154 -27.23 4.78 9.01
N SER A 155 -26.12 5.13 8.37
CA SER A 155 -26.11 6.09 7.24
C SER A 155 -27.03 5.64 6.10
N ILE A 156 -27.16 4.33 5.89
CA ILE A 156 -28.10 3.74 4.92
C ILE A 156 -29.56 3.93 5.36
N LEU A 157 -29.87 3.80 6.65
CA LEU A 157 -31.22 4.05 7.17
C LEU A 157 -31.60 5.53 7.08
N ASP A 158 -30.78 6.43 7.61
CA ASP A 158 -31.08 7.88 7.66
C ASP A 158 -31.22 8.50 6.26
N LYS A 159 -30.50 7.95 5.28
CA LYS A 159 -30.58 8.35 3.87
C LYS A 159 -31.68 7.62 3.07
N ASN A 160 -32.57 6.89 3.75
CA ASN A 160 -33.65 6.05 3.17
C ASN A 160 -33.20 4.96 2.17
N ILE A 161 -31.90 4.65 2.11
CA ILE A 161 -31.31 3.82 1.06
C ILE A 161 -31.85 2.38 1.14
N GLN A 162 -32.11 1.81 -0.03
CA GLN A 162 -32.48 0.40 -0.16
C GLN A 162 -31.22 -0.42 -0.47
N LEU A 163 -30.58 -0.95 0.57
CA LEU A 163 -29.41 -1.81 0.45
C LEU A 163 -29.84 -3.23 0.07
N ILE A 164 -29.22 -3.79 -0.96
CA ILE A 164 -29.32 -5.20 -1.35
C ILE A 164 -27.91 -5.80 -1.29
N ASP A 165 -27.63 -6.67 -0.31
CA ASP A 165 -26.30 -7.25 -0.14
C ASP A 165 -26.10 -8.46 -1.07
N TYR A 166 -25.03 -8.42 -1.87
CA TYR A 166 -24.62 -9.50 -2.76
C TYR A 166 -24.41 -10.84 -2.05
N GLU A 167 -24.09 -10.86 -0.75
CA GLU A 167 -23.89 -12.07 0.05
C GLU A 167 -25.18 -12.89 0.22
N CYS A 168 -26.32 -12.20 0.31
CA CYS A 168 -27.61 -12.82 0.54
C CYS A 168 -28.27 -13.35 -0.76
N ILE A 169 -27.80 -12.92 -1.94
CA ILE A 169 -28.38 -13.30 -3.25
C ILE A 169 -28.22 -14.81 -3.48
N SER A 170 -29.33 -15.54 -3.33
CA SER A 170 -29.32 -16.99 -3.22
C SER A 170 -30.58 -17.64 -3.80
N LYS A 171 -30.41 -18.81 -4.42
CA LYS A 171 -31.49 -19.64 -4.96
C LYS A 171 -31.54 -20.94 -4.17
N GLY A 172 -32.38 -20.97 -3.14
CA GLY A 172 -32.30 -21.99 -2.08
C GLY A 172 -30.95 -21.91 -1.35
N LYS A 173 -30.34 -23.06 -1.05
CA LYS A 173 -29.02 -23.11 -0.36
C LYS A 173 -27.82 -22.72 -1.24
N LYS A 174 -28.01 -22.22 -2.46
CA LYS A 174 -26.92 -21.82 -3.39
C LYS A 174 -26.87 -20.29 -3.55
N ARG A 175 -25.84 -19.65 -3.01
CA ARG A 175 -25.47 -18.25 -3.35
C ARG A 175 -25.15 -18.15 -4.85
N LEU A 176 -25.66 -17.13 -5.51
CA LEU A 176 -25.50 -16.92 -6.95
C LEU A 176 -24.30 -16.03 -7.27
N VAL A 177 -24.12 -14.95 -6.50
CA VAL A 177 -23.14 -13.89 -6.73
C VAL A 177 -22.01 -14.01 -5.70
N ALA A 178 -20.84 -14.52 -6.12
CA ALA A 178 -19.70 -14.77 -5.25
C ALA A 178 -18.38 -14.95 -6.02
N PHE A 179 -17.28 -14.40 -5.51
CA PHE A 179 -15.95 -14.55 -6.12
C PHE A 179 -15.20 -15.84 -5.78
N GLY A 180 -15.78 -16.76 -5.01
CA GLY A 180 -15.03 -17.82 -4.31
C GLY A 180 -14.10 -18.69 -5.17
N LYS A 181 -14.36 -18.85 -6.48
CA LYS A 181 -13.42 -19.56 -7.37
C LYS A 181 -12.06 -18.82 -7.46
N TYR A 182 -12.11 -17.50 -7.61
CA TYR A 182 -10.94 -16.66 -7.84
C TYR A 182 -10.16 -16.40 -6.56
N ALA A 183 -10.85 -16.37 -5.40
CA ALA A 183 -10.17 -16.45 -4.09
C ALA A 183 -9.32 -17.72 -3.98
N GLY A 184 -9.87 -18.88 -4.41
CA GLY A 184 -9.13 -20.14 -4.45
C GLY A 184 -7.91 -20.12 -5.37
N ILE A 185 -8.04 -19.50 -6.55
CA ILE A 185 -6.96 -19.36 -7.54
C ILE A 185 -5.80 -18.52 -6.98
N ALA A 186 -6.10 -17.33 -6.46
CA ALA A 186 -5.09 -16.43 -5.91
C ALA A 186 -4.46 -17.02 -4.64
N GLY A 187 -5.29 -17.51 -3.70
CA GLY A 187 -4.82 -18.09 -2.45
C GLY A 187 -3.93 -19.33 -2.63
N MET A 188 -4.15 -20.15 -3.67
CA MET A 188 -3.24 -21.27 -3.99
C MET A 188 -1.91 -20.81 -4.58
N THR A 189 -1.94 -19.77 -5.42
CA THR A 189 -0.75 -19.18 -6.03
C THR A 189 0.13 -18.53 -4.95
N ASN A 190 -0.48 -17.77 -4.04
CA ASN A 190 0.22 -17.18 -2.89
C ASN A 190 0.69 -18.26 -1.91
N ALA A 191 -0.05 -19.37 -1.73
CA ALA A 191 0.43 -20.52 -0.95
C ALA A 191 1.71 -21.15 -1.54
N PHE A 192 1.87 -21.17 -2.86
CA PHE A 192 3.13 -21.61 -3.50
C PHE A 192 4.27 -20.61 -3.28
N GLN A 193 4.01 -19.31 -3.33
CA GLN A 193 5.02 -18.28 -3.00
C GLN A 193 5.47 -18.37 -1.54
N ALA A 194 4.52 -18.45 -0.61
CA ALA A 194 4.77 -18.64 0.82
C ALA A 194 5.57 -19.93 1.09
N LEU A 195 5.21 -21.04 0.42
CA LEU A 195 5.95 -22.30 0.49
C LEU A 195 7.39 -22.14 -0.02
N GLY A 196 7.60 -21.44 -1.14
CA GLY A 196 8.94 -21.18 -1.67
C GLY A 196 9.84 -20.47 -0.66
N ARG A 197 9.34 -19.38 -0.07
CA ARG A 197 10.08 -18.61 0.95
C ARG A 197 10.27 -19.38 2.26
N ARG A 198 9.24 -20.05 2.78
CA ARG A 198 9.31 -20.85 4.02
C ARG A 198 10.27 -22.04 3.90
N LEU A 199 10.35 -22.67 2.73
CA LEU A 199 11.30 -23.76 2.47
C LEU A 199 12.74 -23.26 2.32
N LEU A 200 12.97 -22.08 1.75
CA LEU A 200 14.29 -21.45 1.74
C LEU A 200 14.76 -21.10 3.16
N ALA A 201 13.88 -20.55 4.00
CA ALA A 201 14.15 -20.34 5.42
C ALA A 201 14.46 -21.66 6.17
N ALA A 202 13.88 -22.78 5.72
CA ALA A 202 14.22 -24.13 6.21
C ALA A 202 15.49 -24.74 5.54
N GLY A 203 16.27 -23.97 4.78
CA GLY A 203 17.52 -24.40 4.16
C GLY A 203 17.38 -25.06 2.78
N TYR A 204 16.20 -25.03 2.15
CA TYR A 204 15.93 -25.73 0.89
C TYR A 204 15.65 -24.80 -0.28
N SER A 205 16.55 -24.80 -1.27
CA SER A 205 16.22 -24.30 -2.61
C SER A 205 15.24 -25.26 -3.30
N THR A 206 14.10 -24.73 -3.77
CA THR A 206 13.06 -25.48 -4.47
C THR A 206 12.46 -24.67 -5.63
N PRO A 207 11.82 -25.31 -6.63
CA PRO A 207 11.16 -24.60 -7.73
C PRO A 207 10.15 -23.54 -7.28
N PHE A 208 9.52 -23.72 -6.10
CA PHE A 208 8.55 -22.80 -5.51
C PHE A 208 9.09 -21.38 -5.25
N LEU A 209 10.41 -21.21 -5.11
CA LEU A 209 11.03 -19.88 -5.02
C LEU A 209 10.84 -19.02 -6.27
N ASN A 210 10.57 -19.64 -7.42
CA ASN A 210 10.35 -18.96 -8.69
C ASN A 210 8.85 -18.66 -8.94
N CYS A 211 8.00 -18.82 -7.93
CA CYS A 211 6.59 -18.46 -8.00
C CYS A 211 6.42 -16.97 -7.65
N PRO A 212 5.95 -16.11 -8.57
CA PRO A 212 5.50 -14.77 -8.21
C PRO A 212 4.24 -14.83 -7.31
N PRO A 213 3.93 -13.77 -6.55
CA PRO A 213 2.59 -13.60 -5.98
C PRO A 213 1.57 -13.35 -7.11
N THR A 214 0.29 -13.61 -6.86
CA THR A 214 -0.75 -13.52 -7.89
C THR A 214 -0.82 -12.11 -8.51
N SER A 215 -0.74 -11.08 -7.68
CA SER A 215 -0.69 -9.65 -8.04
C SER A 215 0.41 -9.23 -9.03
N MET A 216 1.48 -10.02 -9.22
CA MET A 216 2.52 -9.76 -10.21
C MET A 216 2.20 -10.32 -11.61
N HIS A 217 1.08 -11.03 -11.76
CA HIS A 217 0.59 -11.51 -13.06
C HIS A 217 -0.48 -10.57 -13.62
N ARG A 218 -0.42 -10.30 -14.93
CA ARG A 218 -1.36 -9.42 -15.65
C ARG A 218 -2.80 -9.94 -15.68
N ASP A 219 -2.94 -11.26 -15.75
CA ASP A 219 -4.15 -12.01 -16.04
C ASP A 219 -3.99 -13.47 -15.61
N LEU A 220 -5.10 -14.21 -15.57
CA LEU A 220 -5.15 -15.60 -15.12
C LEU A 220 -4.33 -16.55 -16.01
N ASP A 221 -4.21 -16.26 -17.30
CA ASP A 221 -3.39 -17.07 -18.20
C ASP A 221 -1.89 -16.88 -17.90
N GLY A 222 -1.47 -15.65 -17.53
CA GLY A 222 -0.16 -15.36 -16.96
C GLY A 222 0.14 -16.14 -15.69
N VAL A 223 -0.81 -16.22 -14.74
CA VAL A 223 -0.68 -17.04 -13.52
C VAL A 223 -0.47 -18.51 -13.90
N LYS A 224 -1.36 -19.05 -14.74
CA LYS A 224 -1.33 -20.45 -15.18
C LYS A 224 -0.04 -20.81 -15.91
N ALA A 225 0.50 -19.93 -16.74
CA ALA A 225 1.78 -20.13 -17.41
C ALA A 225 2.94 -20.21 -16.42
N GLY A 226 2.97 -19.33 -15.40
CA GLY A 226 3.98 -19.36 -14.33
C GLY A 226 3.96 -20.67 -13.54
N ILE A 227 2.80 -21.08 -13.06
CA ILE A 227 2.64 -22.33 -12.30
C ILE A 227 2.93 -23.56 -13.18
N SER A 228 2.54 -23.55 -14.46
CA SER A 228 2.91 -24.62 -15.39
C SER A 228 4.43 -24.76 -15.54
N LYS A 229 5.17 -23.63 -15.63
CA LYS A 229 6.63 -23.67 -15.73
C LYS A 229 7.32 -24.14 -14.44
N LEU A 230 6.73 -23.84 -13.28
CA LEU A 230 7.11 -24.40 -11.98
C LEU A 230 6.89 -25.93 -11.96
N GLY A 231 5.75 -26.39 -12.50
CA GLY A 231 5.43 -27.81 -12.67
C GLY A 231 6.37 -28.56 -13.62
N GLU A 232 6.79 -27.95 -14.73
CA GLU A 232 7.84 -28.49 -15.60
C GLU A 232 9.14 -28.70 -14.82
N ASN A 233 9.58 -27.70 -14.04
CA ASN A 233 10.81 -27.79 -13.24
C ASN A 233 10.75 -28.92 -12.19
N ILE A 234 9.63 -29.09 -11.49
CA ILE A 234 9.40 -30.24 -10.59
C ILE A 234 9.43 -31.58 -11.37
N SER A 235 8.90 -31.60 -12.60
CA SER A 235 8.92 -32.81 -13.44
C SER A 235 10.34 -33.18 -13.89
N GLU A 236 11.14 -32.19 -14.28
CA GLU A 236 12.51 -32.35 -14.79
C GLU A 236 13.53 -32.64 -13.68
N ASN A 237 13.53 -31.87 -12.60
CA ASN A 237 14.56 -31.90 -11.57
C ASN A 237 14.12 -32.60 -10.27
N GLY A 238 12.82 -32.59 -9.98
CA GLY A 238 12.25 -33.11 -8.73
C GLY A 238 12.40 -32.17 -7.54
N LEU A 239 11.89 -32.62 -6.38
CA LEU A 239 12.04 -31.94 -5.10
C LEU A 239 13.22 -32.51 -4.29
N PRO A 240 13.84 -31.73 -3.38
CA PRO A 240 14.91 -32.21 -2.51
C PRO A 240 14.49 -33.45 -1.70
N PRO A 241 15.34 -34.50 -1.59
CA PRO A 241 14.96 -35.76 -0.93
C PRO A 241 14.60 -35.67 0.57
N GLY A 242 14.94 -34.56 1.25
CA GLY A 242 14.57 -34.30 2.65
C GLY A 242 13.19 -33.65 2.83
N LEU A 243 12.59 -33.11 1.77
CA LEU A 243 11.27 -32.45 1.79
C LEU A 243 10.12 -33.32 1.27
N ALA A 244 10.44 -34.47 0.68
CA ALA A 244 9.54 -35.15 -0.23
C ALA A 244 9.07 -36.50 0.33
N PRO A 245 7.77 -36.85 0.17
CA PRO A 245 6.76 -36.13 -0.60
C PRO A 245 6.09 -34.95 0.13
N LEU A 246 5.85 -33.85 -0.59
CA LEU A 246 5.02 -32.74 -0.11
C LEU A 246 3.53 -33.04 -0.31
N ILE A 247 2.76 -32.96 0.78
CA ILE A 247 1.32 -33.26 0.85
C ILE A 247 0.51 -31.97 1.08
N PHE A 248 -0.34 -31.63 0.11
CA PHE A 248 -1.28 -30.51 0.12
C PHE A 248 -2.67 -31.01 0.53
N CYS A 249 -3.25 -30.46 1.59
CA CYS A 249 -4.58 -30.84 2.09
C CYS A 249 -5.60 -29.72 1.82
N PHE A 250 -6.73 -30.07 1.19
CA PHE A 250 -7.77 -29.13 0.79
C PHE A 250 -9.03 -29.33 1.63
N THR A 251 -9.44 -28.30 2.39
CA THR A 251 -10.72 -28.33 3.12
C THR A 251 -11.87 -27.86 2.21
N GLY A 252 -13.10 -28.26 2.55
CA GLY A 252 -14.30 -27.86 1.81
C GLY A 252 -14.42 -28.47 0.41
N LYS A 253 -15.58 -28.27 -0.22
CA LYS A 253 -15.91 -28.75 -1.59
C LYS A 253 -16.58 -27.67 -2.45
N GLY A 254 -16.50 -26.42 -2.00
CA GLY A 254 -17.08 -25.24 -2.63
C GLY A 254 -16.25 -24.68 -3.79
N ASN A 255 -16.52 -23.45 -4.21
CA ASN A 255 -15.81 -22.83 -5.32
C ASN A 255 -14.34 -22.52 -4.99
N VAL A 256 -14.02 -22.19 -3.73
CA VAL A 256 -12.64 -21.98 -3.24
C VAL A 256 -11.77 -23.20 -3.49
N ALA A 257 -12.15 -24.35 -2.94
CA ALA A 257 -11.42 -25.61 -3.12
C ALA A 257 -11.26 -26.01 -4.60
N LYS A 258 -12.22 -25.66 -5.48
CA LYS A 258 -12.11 -25.90 -6.93
C LYS A 258 -11.13 -24.95 -7.62
N GLY A 259 -11.13 -23.67 -7.26
CA GLY A 259 -10.20 -22.69 -7.80
C GLY A 259 -8.76 -22.97 -7.39
N ALA A 260 -8.56 -23.34 -6.12
CA ALA A 260 -7.24 -23.75 -5.63
C ALA A 260 -6.75 -25.03 -6.35
N LYS A 261 -7.64 -25.98 -6.60
CA LYS A 261 -7.32 -27.18 -7.38
C LYS A 261 -6.99 -26.90 -8.84
N GLU A 262 -7.69 -25.98 -9.51
CA GLU A 262 -7.38 -25.59 -10.89
C GLU A 262 -5.94 -25.04 -11.04
N ILE A 263 -5.36 -24.51 -9.97
CA ILE A 263 -3.95 -24.08 -9.90
C ILE A 263 -3.01 -25.22 -9.44
N PHE A 264 -3.40 -26.02 -8.44
CA PHE A 264 -2.63 -27.19 -8.00
C PHE A 264 -2.44 -28.24 -9.10
N GLU A 265 -3.47 -28.49 -9.90
CA GLU A 265 -3.50 -29.54 -10.92
C GLU A 265 -2.58 -29.23 -12.13
N LEU A 266 -2.03 -28.01 -12.22
CA LEU A 266 -0.97 -27.61 -13.16
C LEU A 266 0.41 -28.17 -12.78
N LEU A 267 0.61 -28.57 -11.52
CA LEU A 267 1.82 -29.25 -11.09
C LEU A 267 1.75 -30.74 -11.44
N PRO A 268 2.90 -31.42 -11.64
CA PRO A 268 2.92 -32.89 -11.64
C PRO A 268 2.45 -33.37 -10.26
N HIS A 269 1.29 -34.02 -10.21
CA HIS A 269 0.63 -34.33 -8.93
C HIS A 269 0.06 -35.75 -8.89
N LYS A 270 -0.24 -36.22 -7.67
CA LYS A 270 -1.02 -37.43 -7.40
C LYS A 270 -2.08 -37.14 -6.34
N MET A 271 -3.33 -37.46 -6.63
CA MET A 271 -4.39 -37.41 -5.62
C MET A 271 -4.39 -38.70 -4.79
N ILE A 272 -4.56 -38.57 -3.47
CA ILE A 272 -4.55 -39.67 -2.50
C ILE A 272 -5.76 -39.62 -1.55
N THR A 273 -6.06 -40.72 -0.88
CA THR A 273 -7.00 -40.76 0.26
C THR A 273 -6.28 -40.62 1.60
N SER A 274 -7.01 -40.31 2.67
CA SER A 274 -6.44 -40.16 4.01
C SER A 274 -5.83 -41.46 4.55
N ASP A 275 -6.38 -42.62 4.20
CA ASP A 275 -5.83 -43.94 4.55
C ASP A 275 -4.43 -44.20 3.96
N GLN A 276 -4.02 -43.44 2.93
CA GLN A 276 -2.71 -43.57 2.28
C GLN A 276 -1.63 -42.66 2.88
N LEU A 277 -1.98 -41.72 3.78
CA LEU A 277 -1.04 -40.71 4.31
C LEU A 277 0.19 -41.33 4.98
N GLU A 278 0.01 -42.37 5.79
CA GLU A 278 1.10 -43.02 6.50
C GLU A 278 2.04 -43.81 5.55
N GLU A 279 1.53 -44.36 4.45
CA GLU A 279 2.36 -45.00 3.43
C GLU A 279 3.13 -43.96 2.60
N VAL A 280 2.43 -42.92 2.14
CA VAL A 280 2.99 -41.85 1.29
C VAL A 280 4.09 -41.09 2.03
N SER A 281 3.85 -40.65 3.27
CA SER A 281 4.84 -39.91 4.07
C SER A 281 6.15 -40.67 4.37
N LYS A 282 6.18 -41.99 4.13
CA LYS A 282 7.37 -42.85 4.32
C LYS A 282 8.11 -43.15 3.00
N MET A 283 7.64 -42.65 1.86
CA MET A 283 8.33 -42.77 0.57
C MET A 283 9.67 -42.02 0.58
N LYS A 284 10.59 -42.38 -0.33
CA LYS A 284 11.95 -41.81 -0.39
C LYS A 284 12.43 -41.63 -1.83
N GLY A 285 13.18 -40.54 -2.06
CA GLY A 285 13.89 -40.26 -3.31
C GLY A 285 13.68 -38.80 -3.76
N PRO A 286 14.17 -38.42 -4.96
CA PRO A 286 13.78 -37.17 -5.59
C PRO A 286 12.35 -37.32 -6.16
N HIS A 287 11.35 -36.78 -5.48
CA HIS A 287 9.97 -36.86 -5.97
C HIS A 287 9.75 -35.84 -7.09
N LYS A 288 9.38 -36.34 -8.27
CA LYS A 288 8.99 -35.56 -9.46
C LYS A 288 7.50 -35.21 -9.49
N CYS A 289 6.82 -35.27 -8.35
CA CYS A 289 5.41 -34.89 -8.19
C CYS A 289 5.07 -34.53 -6.75
N VAL A 290 4.08 -33.64 -6.58
CA VAL A 290 3.43 -33.32 -5.29
C VAL A 290 2.21 -34.22 -5.06
N TYR A 291 1.69 -34.24 -3.83
CA TYR A 291 0.57 -35.09 -3.44
C TYR A 291 -0.58 -34.24 -2.92
N GLY A 292 -1.82 -34.57 -3.32
CA GLY A 292 -3.02 -33.81 -2.98
C GLY A 292 -4.06 -34.65 -2.27
N LEU A 293 -4.58 -34.17 -1.15
CA LEU A 293 -5.67 -34.80 -0.38
C LEU A 293 -6.88 -33.87 -0.33
N GLN A 294 -8.00 -34.32 -0.91
CA GLN A 294 -9.31 -33.72 -0.65
C GLN A 294 -9.85 -34.25 0.68
N LEU A 295 -10.12 -33.36 1.63
CA LEU A 295 -10.66 -33.76 2.92
C LEU A 295 -12.17 -34.04 2.83
N HIS A 296 -12.59 -35.08 3.53
CA HIS A 296 -13.97 -35.50 3.74
C HIS A 296 -14.38 -35.28 5.21
N LEU A 297 -15.66 -35.47 5.54
CA LEU A 297 -16.17 -35.17 6.88
C LEU A 297 -15.55 -36.13 7.92
N ASP A 298 -15.40 -37.39 7.54
CA ASP A 298 -14.75 -38.48 8.29
C ASP A 298 -13.21 -38.34 8.40
N ASP A 299 -12.63 -37.27 7.84
CA ASP A 299 -11.23 -36.87 8.05
C ASP A 299 -11.08 -35.75 9.09
N ILE A 300 -12.16 -35.00 9.34
CA ILE A 300 -12.15 -33.76 10.11
C ILE A 300 -12.79 -33.97 11.49
N VAL A 301 -13.88 -34.75 11.56
CA VAL A 301 -14.63 -35.05 12.79
C VAL A 301 -14.92 -36.55 12.94
N ARG A 302 -15.23 -36.97 14.17
CA ARG A 302 -15.96 -38.22 14.45
C ARG A 302 -17.07 -37.98 15.48
N LYS A 303 -18.00 -38.93 15.60
CA LYS A 303 -18.99 -38.90 16.69
C LYS A 303 -18.30 -39.18 18.04
N LYS A 304 -18.68 -38.43 19.08
CA LYS A 304 -18.23 -38.67 20.46
C LYS A 304 -18.70 -40.05 20.94
N LYS A 305 -17.83 -40.79 21.62
CA LYS A 305 -18.13 -42.17 22.05
C LYS A 305 -19.18 -42.20 23.16
N HIS A 306 -20.34 -42.77 22.86
CA HIS A 306 -21.35 -43.15 23.86
C HIS A 306 -21.48 -44.68 24.00
N SER A 307 -21.15 -45.43 22.94
CA SER A 307 -21.02 -46.89 22.92
C SER A 307 -19.75 -47.33 22.15
N ALA A 308 -19.54 -48.65 22.02
CA ALA A 308 -18.45 -49.20 21.23
C ALA A 308 -18.70 -49.12 19.72
N ASP A 309 -19.97 -49.18 19.28
CA ASP A 309 -20.36 -49.24 17.86
C ASP A 309 -20.35 -47.85 17.19
N ASP A 310 -20.53 -46.76 17.96
CA ASP A 310 -20.48 -45.37 17.47
C ASP A 310 -19.14 -45.00 16.79
N ALA A 311 -18.06 -45.73 17.09
CA ALA A 311 -16.72 -45.40 16.63
C ALA A 311 -16.50 -45.60 15.12
N ASN A 312 -17.32 -46.43 14.47
CA ASN A 312 -17.18 -46.80 13.04
C ASN A 312 -18.43 -46.44 12.20
N SER A 313 -19.36 -45.64 12.72
CA SER A 313 -20.54 -45.20 11.95
C SER A 313 -20.16 -44.13 10.93
N VAL A 314 -20.54 -44.32 9.65
CA VAL A 314 -20.41 -43.30 8.59
C VAL A 314 -21.12 -42.01 9.02
N ILE A 315 -20.45 -40.85 8.86
CA ILE A 315 -21.00 -39.59 9.34
C ILE A 315 -22.07 -39.06 8.39
N ASP A 316 -23.33 -39.10 8.82
CA ASP A 316 -24.41 -38.39 8.13
C ASP A 316 -24.18 -36.87 8.20
N SER A 317 -24.11 -36.25 7.01
CA SER A 317 -23.77 -34.84 6.88
C SER A 317 -24.86 -33.91 7.39
N ASP A 318 -26.14 -34.28 7.33
CA ASP A 318 -27.24 -33.43 7.80
C ASP A 318 -27.52 -33.63 9.30
N HIS A 319 -27.23 -34.82 9.85
CA HIS A 319 -27.15 -35.05 11.29
C HIS A 319 -26.04 -34.19 11.92
N TYR A 320 -24.84 -34.18 11.33
CA TYR A 320 -23.72 -33.33 11.79
C TYR A 320 -24.09 -31.84 11.84
N LYS A 321 -24.86 -31.34 10.86
CA LYS A 321 -25.32 -29.93 10.81
C LYS A 321 -26.39 -29.60 11.85
N GLN A 322 -27.16 -30.59 12.30
CA GLN A 322 -28.23 -30.42 13.29
C GLN A 322 -27.71 -30.58 14.72
N ASN A 323 -26.83 -31.56 14.94
CA ASN A 323 -26.34 -31.97 16.26
C ASN A 323 -24.79 -31.89 16.35
N PRO A 324 -24.15 -30.75 16.03
CA PRO A 324 -22.68 -30.68 15.93
C PRO A 324 -21.97 -30.90 17.26
N THR A 325 -22.65 -30.66 18.38
CA THR A 325 -22.18 -30.93 19.74
C THR A 325 -21.96 -32.42 20.04
N GLU A 326 -22.57 -33.34 19.28
CA GLU A 326 -22.30 -34.79 19.37
C GLU A 326 -20.94 -35.20 18.75
N TYR A 327 -20.20 -34.28 18.13
CA TYR A 327 -18.99 -34.58 17.37
C TYR A 327 -17.73 -33.94 17.96
N GLU A 328 -16.57 -34.53 17.68
CA GLU A 328 -15.25 -34.03 18.10
C GLU A 328 -14.31 -33.99 16.90
N GLY A 329 -13.44 -32.97 16.86
CA GLY A 329 -12.45 -32.77 15.79
C GLY A 329 -11.30 -33.78 15.91
N ILE A 330 -10.95 -34.42 14.80
CA ILE A 330 -9.86 -35.43 14.71
C ILE A 330 -8.77 -35.06 13.70
N PHE A 331 -8.93 -33.96 12.96
CA PHE A 331 -7.96 -33.53 11.94
C PHE A 331 -6.53 -33.43 12.50
N HIS A 332 -6.37 -32.89 13.72
CA HIS A 332 -5.10 -32.73 14.42
C HIS A 332 -4.32 -34.05 14.64
N SER A 333 -5.00 -35.20 14.69
CA SER A 333 -4.41 -36.52 14.96
C SER A 333 -4.47 -37.47 13.77
N LYS A 334 -5.44 -37.31 12.86
CA LYS A 334 -5.57 -38.13 11.65
C LYS A 334 -4.78 -37.59 10.45
N ILE A 335 -4.74 -36.26 10.27
CA ILE A 335 -4.28 -35.62 9.03
C ILE A 335 -3.13 -34.65 9.25
N ALA A 336 -3.23 -33.73 10.23
CA ALA A 336 -2.23 -32.72 10.49
C ALA A 336 -0.79 -33.25 10.67
N PRO A 337 -0.53 -34.43 11.29
CA PRO A 337 0.81 -35.00 11.39
C PRO A 337 1.50 -35.29 10.03
N TYR A 338 0.75 -35.29 8.93
CA TYR A 338 1.20 -35.57 7.57
C TYR A 338 0.96 -34.40 6.60
N CYS A 339 0.43 -33.27 7.06
CA CYS A 339 0.06 -32.14 6.22
C CYS A 339 1.25 -31.19 6.07
N ASN A 340 1.65 -30.85 4.84
CA ASN A 340 2.72 -29.87 4.60
C ASN A 340 2.19 -28.49 4.22
N VAL A 341 1.08 -28.47 3.48
CA VAL A 341 0.36 -27.24 3.11
C VAL A 341 -1.13 -27.46 3.33
N LEU A 342 -1.74 -26.63 4.19
CA LEU A 342 -3.17 -26.66 4.45
C LEU A 342 -3.85 -25.52 3.68
N ILE A 343 -4.62 -25.88 2.66
CA ILE A 343 -5.46 -24.96 1.89
C ILE A 343 -6.85 -24.98 2.52
N ASN A 344 -7.15 -23.99 3.36
CA ASN A 344 -8.45 -23.88 4.03
C ASN A 344 -9.44 -23.05 3.19
N GLY A 345 -10.64 -23.60 3.02
CA GLY A 345 -11.73 -23.05 2.21
C GLY A 345 -13.09 -23.68 2.55
N MET A 346 -13.27 -24.07 3.82
CA MET A 346 -14.51 -24.65 4.35
C MET A 346 -15.38 -23.59 5.02
N TYR A 347 -16.68 -23.86 5.13
CA TYR A 347 -17.56 -23.11 6.03
C TYR A 347 -17.40 -23.63 7.46
N TRP A 348 -17.39 -22.72 8.44
CA TRP A 348 -17.36 -23.00 9.87
C TRP A 348 -18.13 -21.92 10.63
N ASP A 349 -18.61 -22.28 11.82
CA ASP A 349 -19.10 -21.36 12.84
C ASP A 349 -18.92 -22.02 14.23
N GLU A 350 -19.07 -21.23 15.29
CA GLU A 350 -18.80 -21.59 16.69
C GLU A 350 -19.48 -22.89 17.19
N ARG A 351 -20.56 -23.34 16.55
CA ARG A 351 -21.28 -24.57 16.92
C ARG A 351 -20.50 -25.83 16.54
N PHE A 352 -19.56 -25.72 15.59
CA PHE A 352 -18.80 -26.83 15.04
C PHE A 352 -17.39 -26.92 15.65
N PRO A 353 -16.84 -28.13 15.86
CA PRO A 353 -15.44 -28.29 16.27
C PRO A 353 -14.47 -27.55 15.32
N ARG A 354 -13.49 -26.83 15.89
CA ARG A 354 -12.38 -26.23 15.14
C ARG A 354 -11.56 -27.32 14.43
N LEU A 355 -10.99 -26.98 13.26
CA LEU A 355 -10.10 -27.85 12.49
C LEU A 355 -8.73 -28.01 13.18
N LEU A 356 -8.17 -26.88 13.64
CA LEU A 356 -6.95 -26.81 14.45
C LEU A 356 -7.11 -25.76 15.56
N THR A 357 -6.49 -26.02 16.71
CA THR A 357 -6.40 -25.11 17.86
C THR A 357 -4.94 -24.74 18.11
N LYS A 358 -4.70 -23.69 18.90
CA LYS A 358 -3.35 -23.32 19.35
C LYS A 358 -2.71 -24.46 20.14
N GLU A 359 -3.49 -25.20 20.94
CA GLU A 359 -3.00 -26.37 21.67
C GLU A 359 -2.68 -27.56 20.75
N HIS A 360 -3.51 -27.86 19.76
CA HIS A 360 -3.24 -28.94 18.79
C HIS A 360 -1.90 -28.71 18.05
N MET A 361 -1.62 -27.46 17.65
CA MET A 361 -0.34 -27.14 17.00
C MET A 361 0.84 -27.14 17.97
N ALA A 362 0.64 -26.65 19.20
CA ALA A 362 1.65 -26.74 20.25
C ALA A 362 2.03 -28.20 20.53
N ASP A 363 1.05 -29.10 20.65
CA ASP A 363 1.29 -30.52 20.89
C ASP A 363 1.98 -31.22 19.70
N LEU A 364 1.68 -30.86 18.46
CA LEU A 364 2.43 -31.37 17.30
C LEU A 364 3.91 -30.95 17.38
N TYR A 365 4.20 -29.68 17.66
CA TYR A 365 5.57 -29.18 17.75
C TYR A 365 6.34 -29.72 18.97
N LYS A 366 5.67 -29.90 20.13
CA LYS A 366 6.23 -30.57 21.32
C LYS A 366 6.65 -32.03 21.04
N ASN A 367 5.99 -32.70 20.08
CA ASN A 367 6.30 -34.06 19.63
C ASN A 367 7.16 -34.08 18.35
N GLU A 368 7.96 -33.04 18.12
CA GLU A 368 8.87 -32.85 16.96
C GLU A 368 8.18 -32.85 15.57
N ASN A 369 6.85 -32.84 15.50
CA ASN A 369 6.12 -32.82 14.23
C ASN A 369 5.94 -31.38 13.72
N LYS A 370 6.96 -30.90 13.00
CA LYS A 370 6.97 -29.60 12.31
C LYS A 370 6.59 -29.69 10.83
N ASN A 371 5.78 -30.68 10.44
CA ASN A 371 5.52 -30.96 9.01
C ASN A 371 4.74 -29.87 8.27
N LEU A 372 3.87 -29.13 8.97
CA LEU A 372 3.06 -28.06 8.39
C LEU A 372 3.90 -26.80 8.19
N TYR A 373 4.26 -26.50 6.94
CA TYR A 373 5.02 -25.32 6.56
C TYR A 373 4.12 -24.11 6.30
N VAL A 374 2.97 -24.32 5.66
CA VAL A 374 2.08 -23.24 5.19
C VAL A 374 0.62 -23.54 5.52
N LEU A 375 -0.06 -22.57 6.12
CA LEU A 375 -1.51 -22.44 6.17
C LEU A 375 -1.93 -21.33 5.20
N ALA A 376 -2.73 -21.69 4.21
CA ALA A 376 -3.39 -20.75 3.31
C ALA A 376 -4.87 -20.70 3.66
N ASP A 377 -5.28 -19.78 4.53
CA ASP A 377 -6.66 -19.67 4.98
C ASP A 377 -7.48 -18.70 4.11
N ILE A 378 -8.09 -19.27 3.08
CA ILE A 378 -8.86 -18.55 2.05
C ILE A 378 -10.29 -18.23 2.57
N THR A 379 -10.65 -18.61 3.81
CA THR A 379 -11.89 -18.11 4.43
C THR A 379 -11.70 -16.75 5.09
N CYS A 380 -10.47 -16.46 5.58
CA CYS A 380 -10.14 -15.23 6.31
C CYS A 380 -11.00 -14.99 7.58
N ASP A 381 -11.59 -16.05 8.15
CA ASP A 381 -12.29 -15.96 9.43
C ASP A 381 -11.27 -15.96 10.59
N VAL A 382 -10.79 -14.77 10.97
CA VAL A 382 -9.87 -14.54 12.10
C VAL A 382 -10.35 -15.26 13.37
N GLY A 383 -9.45 -16.01 14.00
CA GLY A 383 -9.77 -16.85 15.16
C GLY A 383 -10.86 -17.91 14.90
N GLY A 384 -11.09 -18.31 13.64
CA GLY A 384 -12.21 -19.15 13.19
C GLY A 384 -11.91 -20.65 13.12
N SER A 385 -12.08 -21.30 11.96
CA SER A 385 -11.90 -22.77 11.87
C SER A 385 -10.49 -23.23 12.21
N VAL A 386 -9.49 -22.37 11.97
CA VAL A 386 -8.12 -22.52 12.46
C VAL A 386 -7.86 -21.39 13.45
N GLU A 387 -7.56 -21.74 14.70
CA GLU A 387 -7.56 -20.77 15.81
C GLU A 387 -6.40 -19.77 15.79
N PHE A 388 -5.29 -20.10 15.12
CA PHE A 388 -4.06 -19.30 15.07
C PHE A 388 -3.97 -18.37 13.85
N LEU A 389 -5.08 -18.14 13.15
CA LEU A 389 -5.22 -16.99 12.27
C LEU A 389 -5.54 -15.75 13.13
N GLU A 390 -4.51 -15.09 13.66
CA GLU A 390 -4.66 -13.98 14.62
C GLU A 390 -5.22 -12.69 13.98
N TYR A 391 -4.90 -12.44 12.71
CA TYR A 391 -5.33 -11.26 11.95
C TYR A 391 -5.40 -11.55 10.44
N ALA A 392 -6.06 -10.66 9.71
CA ALA A 392 -6.08 -10.68 8.24
C ALA A 392 -4.80 -10.05 7.67
N THR A 393 -4.20 -10.72 6.68
CA THR A 393 -2.98 -10.29 5.97
C THR A 393 -3.34 -9.44 4.74
N SER A 394 -2.45 -8.55 4.31
CA SER A 394 -2.64 -7.72 3.11
C SER A 394 -2.08 -8.39 1.85
N ILE A 395 -2.27 -7.80 0.66
CA ILE A 395 -1.62 -8.28 -0.57
C ILE A 395 -0.12 -7.90 -0.61
N ASP A 396 0.27 -6.81 0.07
CA ASP A 396 1.68 -6.43 0.23
C ASP A 396 2.43 -7.43 1.13
N ASN A 397 1.83 -7.78 2.28
CA ASN A 397 2.37 -8.70 3.28
C ASN A 397 1.38 -9.88 3.46
N PRO A 398 1.37 -10.87 2.54
CA PRO A 398 0.34 -11.91 2.48
C PRO A 398 0.54 -13.09 3.44
N TYR A 399 1.52 -13.05 4.35
CA TYR A 399 1.67 -14.06 5.39
C TYR A 399 2.45 -13.53 6.60
N PHE A 400 2.13 -14.05 7.78
CA PHE A 400 2.95 -13.95 8.99
C PHE A 400 3.42 -15.35 9.42
N MET A 401 4.47 -15.44 10.22
CA MET A 401 4.90 -16.66 10.91
C MET A 401 4.17 -16.79 12.25
N TYR A 402 3.64 -17.97 12.56
CA TYR A 402 3.10 -18.34 13.87
C TYR A 402 3.96 -19.42 14.53
N ASP A 403 4.53 -19.12 15.70
CA ASP A 403 5.26 -20.07 16.56
C ASP A 403 4.26 -20.83 17.45
N PRO A 404 4.08 -22.16 17.28
CA PRO A 404 3.11 -22.91 18.08
C PRO A 404 3.50 -23.15 19.54
N ILE A 405 4.78 -22.98 19.90
CA ILE A 405 5.29 -23.17 21.26
C ILE A 405 5.13 -21.87 22.05
N ARG A 406 5.56 -20.73 21.49
CA ARG A 406 5.41 -19.41 22.12
C ARG A 406 4.00 -18.85 22.00
N ARG A 407 3.27 -19.20 20.93
CA ARG A 407 1.96 -18.65 20.51
C ARG A 407 2.05 -17.19 20.10
N GLU A 408 3.17 -16.83 19.50
CA GLU A 408 3.52 -15.48 19.05
C GLU A 408 3.53 -15.42 17.51
N THR A 409 3.32 -14.22 16.97
CA THR A 409 3.37 -13.95 15.53
C THR A 409 4.56 -13.06 15.17
N SER A 410 5.16 -13.30 14.00
CA SER A 410 6.32 -12.58 13.49
C SER A 410 6.19 -12.42 11.97
N ASP A 411 6.44 -11.22 11.42
CA ASP A 411 6.48 -11.05 9.96
C ASP A 411 7.82 -11.51 9.35
N ILE A 412 8.80 -11.89 10.19
CA ILE A 412 10.10 -12.39 9.77
C ILE A 412 9.97 -13.86 9.32
N ILE A 413 10.06 -14.09 8.00
CA ILE A 413 9.87 -15.40 7.35
C ILE A 413 10.87 -16.51 7.77
N THR A 414 11.93 -16.15 8.50
CA THR A 414 12.92 -17.08 9.08
C THR A 414 12.61 -17.51 10.52
N THR A 415 11.63 -16.89 11.20
CA THR A 415 11.13 -17.35 12.50
C THR A 415 10.61 -18.79 12.38
N ASP A 416 10.89 -19.65 13.37
CA ASP A 416 10.39 -21.03 13.35
C ASP A 416 8.88 -21.09 13.62
N GLY A 417 8.20 -22.04 12.98
CA GLY A 417 6.74 -22.11 12.96
C GLY A 417 6.13 -22.25 11.56
N VAL A 418 4.85 -21.90 11.46
CA VAL A 418 4.01 -22.03 10.25
C VAL A 418 3.84 -20.67 9.58
N ALA A 419 3.99 -20.58 8.25
CA ALA A 419 3.60 -19.39 7.51
C ALA A 419 2.08 -19.38 7.30
N VAL A 420 1.39 -18.33 7.75
CA VAL A 420 -0.07 -18.20 7.78
C VAL A 420 -0.50 -17.04 6.88
N MET A 421 -1.24 -17.34 5.82
CA MET A 421 -1.93 -16.37 4.95
C MET A 421 -3.42 -16.32 5.28
N GLY A 422 -4.00 -15.13 5.36
CA GLY A 422 -5.44 -14.90 5.45
C GLY A 422 -5.81 -13.54 4.85
N VAL A 423 -5.88 -13.45 3.51
CA VAL A 423 -6.16 -12.21 2.77
C VAL A 423 -7.66 -12.14 2.41
N ASP A 424 -8.37 -11.05 2.77
CA ASP A 424 -9.83 -10.95 2.57
C ASP A 424 -10.25 -10.67 1.10
N ILE A 425 -9.44 -9.90 0.36
CA ILE A 425 -9.73 -9.45 -1.01
C ILE A 425 -9.05 -10.28 -2.12
N LEU A 426 -8.52 -11.49 -1.84
CA LEU A 426 -7.81 -12.37 -2.80
C LEU A 426 -8.28 -12.36 -4.27
N PRO A 427 -9.59 -12.39 -4.61
CA PRO A 427 -10.01 -12.35 -6.01
C PRO A 427 -9.58 -11.10 -6.79
N THR A 428 -9.16 -10.03 -6.10
CA THR A 428 -8.71 -8.78 -6.72
C THR A 428 -7.31 -8.90 -7.36
N GLU A 429 -6.53 -9.93 -7.01
CA GLU A 429 -5.27 -10.23 -7.71
C GLU A 429 -5.47 -10.88 -9.08
N VAL A 430 -6.70 -11.29 -9.42
CA VAL A 430 -7.13 -11.68 -10.77
C VAL A 430 -8.40 -10.90 -11.15
N PRO A 431 -8.31 -9.55 -11.25
CA PRO A 431 -9.49 -8.70 -11.12
C PRO A 431 -10.36 -8.71 -12.38
N ARG A 432 -9.78 -8.95 -13.57
CA ARG A 432 -10.50 -8.97 -14.86
C ARG A 432 -11.45 -10.16 -14.92
N GLU A 433 -10.96 -11.35 -14.61
CA GLU A 433 -11.72 -12.60 -14.63
C GLU A 433 -12.68 -12.70 -13.45
N SER A 434 -12.29 -12.21 -12.27
CA SER A 434 -13.19 -12.03 -11.13
C SER A 434 -14.39 -11.15 -11.49
N SER A 435 -14.15 -9.98 -12.09
CA SER A 435 -15.21 -9.04 -12.50
C SER A 435 -16.08 -9.62 -13.62
N GLN A 436 -15.50 -10.34 -14.59
CA GLN A 436 -16.28 -11.00 -15.63
C GLN A 436 -17.21 -12.07 -15.03
N HIS A 437 -16.69 -12.99 -14.22
CA HIS A 437 -17.50 -14.03 -13.59
C HIS A 437 -18.60 -13.46 -12.68
N PHE A 438 -18.31 -12.36 -12.00
CA PHE A 438 -19.27 -11.66 -11.15
C PHE A 438 -20.39 -11.00 -11.97
N GLY A 439 -20.03 -10.31 -13.05
CA GLY A 439 -20.97 -9.73 -14.01
C GLY A 439 -21.82 -10.80 -14.72
N ASP A 440 -21.24 -11.95 -15.07
CA ASP A 440 -21.95 -13.07 -15.72
C ASP A 440 -23.12 -13.55 -14.82
N ALA A 441 -22.91 -13.53 -13.50
CA ALA A 441 -23.88 -13.95 -12.50
C ALA A 441 -24.90 -12.86 -12.13
N LEU A 442 -24.50 -11.58 -12.18
CA LEU A 442 -25.33 -10.43 -11.80
C LEU A 442 -26.22 -9.92 -12.95
N THR A 443 -25.71 -9.90 -14.18
CA THR A 443 -26.41 -9.35 -15.37
C THR A 443 -27.81 -9.94 -15.61
N PRO A 444 -28.05 -11.26 -15.44
CA PRO A 444 -29.39 -11.83 -15.56
C PRO A 444 -30.40 -11.29 -14.54
N LEU A 445 -29.95 -10.95 -13.33
CA LEU A 445 -30.81 -10.38 -12.27
C LEU A 445 -31.15 -8.90 -12.58
N LEU A 446 -30.18 -8.13 -13.07
CA LEU A 446 -30.38 -6.75 -13.51
C LEU A 446 -31.38 -6.67 -14.68
N LYS A 447 -31.26 -7.55 -15.69
CA LYS A 447 -32.23 -7.63 -16.80
C LYS A 447 -33.66 -7.92 -16.31
N GLU A 448 -33.81 -8.72 -15.26
CA GLU A 448 -35.12 -9.02 -14.68
C GLU A 448 -35.69 -7.83 -13.86
N MET A 449 -34.84 -7.04 -13.18
CA MET A 449 -35.25 -5.76 -12.57
C MET A 449 -35.74 -4.75 -13.61
N VAL A 450 -35.08 -4.65 -14.77
CA VAL A 450 -35.48 -3.75 -15.87
C VAL A 450 -36.85 -4.14 -16.42
N ARG A 451 -37.09 -5.43 -16.69
CA ARG A 451 -38.40 -5.95 -17.14
C ARG A 451 -39.53 -5.63 -16.18
N ARG A 452 -39.28 -5.80 -14.89
CA ARG A 452 -40.24 -5.52 -13.80
C ARG A 452 -40.43 -4.03 -13.53
N LYS A 453 -39.56 -3.17 -14.07
CA LYS A 453 -39.55 -1.71 -13.88
C LYS A 453 -39.37 -1.31 -12.40
N ALA A 454 -38.42 -2.00 -11.75
CA ALA A 454 -37.96 -1.76 -10.38
C ALA A 454 -37.77 -0.26 -10.08
N SER A 455 -38.29 0.18 -8.94
CA SER A 455 -38.23 1.60 -8.56
C SER A 455 -38.26 1.80 -7.05
N ALA A 456 -37.31 2.61 -6.56
CA ALA A 456 -37.26 3.14 -5.19
C ALA A 456 -38.56 3.88 -4.78
N GLN A 457 -39.40 4.28 -5.72
CA GLN A 457 -40.58 5.14 -5.48
C GLN A 457 -41.85 4.39 -5.05
N ALA A 458 -41.83 3.05 -4.96
CA ALA A 458 -42.92 2.26 -4.38
C ALA A 458 -43.29 2.73 -2.95
N LYS A 459 -44.53 2.56 -2.51
CA LYS A 459 -44.99 3.08 -1.20
C LYS A 459 -44.70 2.12 -0.06
N THR A 460 -44.78 0.82 -0.30
CA THR A 460 -44.50 -0.22 0.71
C THR A 460 -43.45 -1.20 0.22
N PHE A 461 -42.90 -2.01 1.14
CA PHE A 461 -41.95 -3.06 0.77
C PHE A 461 -42.61 -4.16 -0.07
N GLU A 462 -43.91 -4.43 0.13
CA GLU A 462 -44.68 -5.41 -0.67
C GLU A 462 -44.90 -4.93 -2.11
N GLU A 463 -45.07 -3.63 -2.33
CA GLU A 463 -45.08 -3.04 -3.68
C GLU A 463 -43.68 -3.14 -4.32
N PHE A 464 -42.62 -2.75 -3.59
CA PHE A 464 -41.24 -2.83 -4.08
C PHE A 464 -40.80 -4.26 -4.44
N ALA A 465 -41.19 -5.24 -3.61
CA ALA A 465 -40.88 -6.65 -3.78
C ALA A 465 -41.57 -7.28 -5.02
N GLN A 466 -42.70 -6.73 -5.48
CA GLN A 466 -43.32 -7.18 -6.73
C GLN A 466 -42.48 -6.80 -7.95
N ASP A 467 -41.86 -5.61 -7.93
CA ASP A 467 -40.99 -5.12 -9.01
C ASP A 467 -39.56 -5.74 -8.98
N LEU A 468 -39.26 -6.68 -8.06
CA LEU A 468 -37.95 -7.37 -7.96
C LEU A 468 -38.03 -8.89 -8.25
N PRO A 469 -36.94 -9.52 -8.72
CA PRO A 469 -36.78 -10.98 -8.70
C PRO A 469 -36.59 -11.50 -7.26
N TYR A 470 -37.08 -12.72 -6.99
CA TYR A 470 -37.14 -13.30 -5.65
C TYR A 470 -35.78 -13.39 -4.93
N GLU A 471 -34.72 -13.70 -5.69
CA GLU A 471 -33.35 -13.78 -5.20
C GLU A 471 -32.78 -12.43 -4.73
N LEU A 472 -33.38 -11.29 -5.12
CA LEU A 472 -33.04 -9.96 -4.63
C LEU A 472 -33.96 -9.49 -3.50
N ILE A 473 -35.23 -9.91 -3.46
CA ILE A 473 -36.14 -9.63 -2.33
C ILE A 473 -35.54 -10.16 -1.03
N ASN A 474 -35.04 -11.40 -1.05
CA ASN A 474 -34.38 -12.05 0.09
C ASN A 474 -33.01 -11.44 0.46
N ALA A 475 -32.45 -10.57 -0.40
CA ALA A 475 -31.15 -9.93 -0.20
C ALA A 475 -31.26 -8.45 0.19
N CYS A 476 -32.49 -7.88 0.18
CA CYS A 476 -32.75 -6.51 0.57
C CYS A 476 -32.72 -6.36 2.10
N ILE A 477 -31.70 -5.66 2.61
CA ILE A 477 -31.44 -5.44 4.04
C ILE A 477 -32.35 -4.33 4.58
N SER A 478 -32.43 -3.20 3.86
CA SER A 478 -33.15 -1.99 4.25
C SER A 478 -34.13 -1.52 3.18
N TYR A 479 -35.19 -0.85 3.62
CA TYR A 479 -36.15 -0.16 2.78
C TYR A 479 -36.67 1.09 3.50
N LYS A 480 -36.37 2.28 2.96
CA LYS A 480 -36.90 3.59 3.43
C LYS A 480 -36.78 3.81 4.94
N GLY A 481 -35.54 3.77 5.45
CA GLY A 481 -35.24 4.03 6.87
C GLY A 481 -35.71 2.94 7.82
N SER A 482 -35.99 1.73 7.32
CA SER A 482 -36.34 0.57 8.13
C SER A 482 -35.68 -0.70 7.60
N PHE A 483 -35.40 -1.67 8.49
CA PHE A 483 -34.98 -3.00 8.09
C PHE A 483 -36.15 -3.77 7.44
N THR A 484 -35.85 -4.61 6.45
CA THR A 484 -36.86 -5.56 5.95
C THR A 484 -37.09 -6.68 6.97
N PRO A 485 -38.21 -7.42 6.93
CA PRO A 485 -38.57 -8.39 7.98
C PRO A 485 -37.47 -9.42 8.29
N THR A 486 -36.77 -9.90 7.25
CA THR A 486 -35.67 -10.87 7.35
C THR A 486 -34.47 -10.35 8.13
N PHE A 487 -34.18 -9.05 8.08
CA PHE A 487 -32.98 -8.42 8.65
C PHE A 487 -33.29 -7.53 9.87
N SER A 488 -34.53 -7.54 10.34
CA SER A 488 -35.00 -6.81 11.53
C SER A 488 -34.17 -7.01 12.80
N TYR A 489 -33.46 -8.14 12.93
CA TYR A 489 -32.55 -8.40 14.04
C TYR A 489 -31.32 -7.45 14.08
N ILE A 490 -30.93 -6.88 12.94
CA ILE A 490 -29.74 -6.02 12.82
C ILE A 490 -29.93 -4.70 13.59
N GLU A 491 -31.17 -4.26 13.78
CA GLU A 491 -31.52 -3.09 14.60
C GLU A 491 -30.93 -3.18 16.03
N SER A 492 -30.75 -4.39 16.55
CA SER A 492 -30.15 -4.63 17.87
C SER A 492 -28.63 -4.42 17.93
N PHE A 493 -27.92 -4.46 16.80
CA PHE A 493 -26.48 -4.13 16.73
C PHE A 493 -26.29 -2.63 16.56
N VAL A 494 -27.04 -1.99 15.65
CA VAL A 494 -26.99 -0.52 15.45
C VAL A 494 -27.34 0.24 16.73
N LYS A 495 -28.41 -0.17 17.44
CA LYS A 495 -28.78 0.42 18.75
C LYS A 495 -27.75 0.18 19.87
N ARG A 496 -26.77 -0.70 19.69
CA ARG A 496 -25.63 -0.86 20.61
C ARG A 496 -24.47 0.04 20.20
N ALA A 497 -24.11 0.10 18.91
CA ALA A 497 -23.08 1.01 18.40
C ALA A 497 -23.36 2.49 18.75
N HIS A 498 -24.61 2.94 18.55
CA HIS A 498 -24.99 4.31 18.91
C HIS A 498 -24.91 4.64 20.41
N ARG A 499 -25.00 3.64 21.29
CA ARG A 499 -24.79 3.85 22.73
C ARG A 499 -23.31 4.02 23.09
N SER A 500 -22.36 3.63 22.24
CA SER A 500 -20.95 4.00 22.41
C SER A 500 -20.59 5.37 21.82
N GLU A 501 -21.41 5.92 20.91
CA GLU A 501 -21.11 7.17 20.19
C GLU A 501 -21.80 8.41 20.81
N ALA A 502 -22.99 8.24 21.40
CA ALA A 502 -23.85 9.37 21.80
C ALA A 502 -23.34 10.21 22.98
N HIS A 503 -22.47 9.68 23.85
CA HIS A 503 -22.15 10.28 25.16
C HIS A 503 -20.99 11.31 25.14
N LEU A 504 -20.71 11.90 23.98
CA LEU A 504 -19.76 13.02 23.86
C LEU A 504 -20.36 14.36 24.31
N THR A 505 -21.66 14.60 24.08
CA THR A 505 -22.33 15.89 24.37
C THR A 505 -23.02 15.96 25.74
N ASP A 506 -23.14 14.84 26.46
CA ASP A 506 -23.68 14.84 27.82
C ASP A 506 -22.74 15.59 28.79
N PRO A 507 -23.30 16.19 29.87
CA PRO A 507 -22.53 16.59 31.03
C PRO A 507 -21.59 15.48 31.50
N HIS A 508 -20.37 15.82 31.88
CA HIS A 508 -19.33 14.85 32.22
C HIS A 508 -18.38 15.37 33.29
N VAL A 509 -17.71 14.44 33.96
CA VAL A 509 -16.68 14.69 34.98
C VAL A 509 -15.48 13.81 34.68
N LEU A 510 -14.27 14.37 34.82
CA LEU A 510 -13.04 13.58 34.82
C LEU A 510 -12.72 13.17 36.25
N VAL A 511 -12.81 11.87 36.54
CA VAL A 511 -12.56 11.27 37.86
C VAL A 511 -11.21 10.59 37.84
N SER A 512 -10.24 11.16 38.57
CA SER A 512 -8.93 10.57 38.81
C SER A 512 -8.97 9.76 40.10
N LEU A 513 -8.65 8.47 40.03
CA LEU A 513 -8.51 7.55 41.16
C LEU A 513 -7.06 7.06 41.23
N LYS A 514 -6.43 7.09 42.40
CA LYS A 514 -5.06 6.57 42.60
C LYS A 514 -4.91 5.79 43.91
N GLY A 515 -4.62 4.49 43.82
CA GLY A 515 -4.56 3.55 44.95
C GLY A 515 -4.27 2.11 44.53
N HIS A 516 -4.50 1.14 45.41
CA HIS A 516 -4.51 -0.30 45.10
C HIS A 516 -5.84 -0.70 44.44
N LEU A 517 -6.20 -0.03 43.34
CA LEU A 517 -7.55 -0.02 42.76
C LEU A 517 -8.06 -1.41 42.35
N PHE A 518 -7.18 -2.24 41.77
CA PHE A 518 -7.49 -3.59 41.29
C PHE A 518 -7.42 -4.64 42.41
N ASP A 519 -6.31 -4.71 43.15
CA ASP A 519 -6.09 -5.66 44.27
C ASP A 519 -7.15 -5.54 45.38
N SER A 520 -7.73 -4.35 45.59
CA SER A 520 -8.82 -4.10 46.56
C SER A 520 -10.23 -4.28 46.00
N GLY A 521 -10.38 -4.44 44.68
CA GLY A 521 -11.68 -4.43 43.99
C GLY A 521 -12.40 -3.08 44.01
N LEU A 522 -11.75 -1.98 44.41
CA LEU A 522 -12.34 -0.64 44.44
C LEU A 522 -12.75 -0.17 43.03
N ILE A 523 -11.94 -0.43 41.99
CA ILE A 523 -12.28 -0.01 40.63
C ILE A 523 -13.56 -0.70 40.14
N ASN A 524 -13.67 -2.02 40.30
CA ASN A 524 -14.85 -2.78 39.88
C ASN A 524 -16.11 -2.25 40.57
N GLN A 525 -16.06 -2.02 41.88
CA GLN A 525 -17.21 -1.46 42.63
C GLN A 525 -17.54 -0.01 42.25
N ALA A 526 -16.56 0.79 41.78
CA ALA A 526 -16.84 2.11 41.21
C ALA A 526 -17.56 1.98 39.85
N LEU A 527 -17.15 1.04 39.00
CA LEU A 527 -17.85 0.75 37.74
C LEU A 527 -19.26 0.17 37.98
N ASP A 528 -19.43 -0.74 38.95
CA ASP A 528 -20.74 -1.25 39.39
C ASP A 528 -21.67 -0.10 39.83
N ILE A 529 -21.13 0.93 40.50
CA ILE A 529 -21.88 2.14 40.88
C ILE A 529 -22.27 2.95 39.65
N PHE A 530 -21.42 3.07 38.63
CA PHE A 530 -21.74 3.77 37.38
C PHE A 530 -22.84 3.03 36.59
N GLU A 531 -22.67 1.73 36.33
CA GLU A 531 -23.65 0.91 35.59
C GLU A 531 -25.02 0.88 36.30
N SER A 532 -25.04 0.76 37.64
CA SER A 532 -26.29 0.73 38.41
C SER A 532 -27.03 2.07 38.49
N HIS A 533 -26.43 3.17 38.00
CA HIS A 533 -27.02 4.51 38.01
C HIS A 533 -27.23 5.11 36.60
N ASP A 534 -27.12 4.32 35.53
CA ASP A 534 -27.27 4.80 34.13
C ASP A 534 -26.22 5.87 33.76
N ILE A 535 -24.98 5.66 34.24
CA ILE A 535 -23.79 6.49 34.01
C ILE A 535 -22.85 5.79 33.03
N ASP A 536 -22.59 6.44 31.90
CA ASP A 536 -21.62 5.96 30.92
C ASP A 536 -20.20 6.37 31.36
N PHE A 537 -19.21 5.51 31.12
CA PHE A 537 -17.82 5.77 31.50
C PHE A 537 -16.83 5.38 30.39
N THR A 538 -15.72 6.08 30.31
CA THR A 538 -14.61 5.81 29.39
C THR A 538 -13.28 6.00 30.09
N ILE A 539 -12.41 4.99 30.01
CA ILE A 539 -11.05 5.07 30.56
C ILE A 539 -10.22 5.98 29.65
N GLN A 540 -9.86 7.17 30.15
CA GLN A 540 -8.97 8.12 29.46
C GLN A 540 -7.51 7.74 29.67
N GLN A 541 -7.17 7.25 30.86
CA GLN A 541 -5.82 6.78 31.19
C GLN A 541 -5.89 5.66 32.24
N CYS A 542 -5.03 4.65 32.12
CA CYS A 542 -4.87 3.60 33.12
C CYS A 542 -3.40 3.21 33.25
N ILE A 543 -2.88 3.32 34.48
CA ILE A 543 -1.53 2.91 34.86
C ILE A 543 -1.67 1.88 35.99
N VAL A 544 -1.28 0.63 35.72
CA VAL A 544 -1.32 -0.47 36.69
C VAL A 544 0.06 -0.62 37.33
N GLY A 545 0.14 -0.39 38.64
CA GLY A 545 1.37 -0.53 39.42
C GLY A 545 1.91 -1.97 39.42
N ARG A 546 3.23 -2.15 39.40
CA ARG A 546 3.91 -3.44 39.24
C ARG A 546 4.73 -3.79 40.48
N LYS A 547 4.47 -4.95 41.09
CA LYS A 547 5.17 -5.42 42.30
C LYS A 547 6.64 -5.79 42.05
N LYS A 548 7.56 -4.91 42.45
CA LYS A 548 8.89 -5.27 42.97
C LYS A 548 9.31 -4.30 44.10
N ASN A 549 9.40 -4.85 45.32
CA ASN A 549 10.07 -4.35 46.53
C ASN A 549 9.87 -2.86 46.95
N GLU A 550 8.89 -2.65 47.84
CA GLU A 550 8.85 -1.60 48.88
C GLU A 550 8.98 -0.10 48.50
N LEU A 551 7.92 0.49 47.93
CA LEU A 551 6.97 1.36 48.68
C LEU A 551 5.94 2.05 47.77
N SER A 552 4.65 1.69 47.92
CA SER A 552 3.47 2.35 47.33
C SER A 552 3.47 2.59 45.81
N ASP A 553 3.69 1.55 45.01
CA ASP A 553 3.40 1.59 43.57
C ASP A 553 1.88 1.51 43.32
N LYS A 554 1.18 2.63 43.58
CA LYS A 554 -0.28 2.78 43.47
C LYS A 554 -0.67 2.87 41.98
N SER A 555 -1.66 2.06 41.59
CA SER A 555 -2.29 2.19 40.26
C SER A 555 -3.07 3.49 40.18
N SER A 556 -3.10 4.13 39.02
CA SER A 556 -3.90 5.33 38.77
C SER A 556 -4.74 5.20 37.50
N VAL A 557 -6.00 5.62 37.59
CA VAL A 557 -7.00 5.55 36.53
C VAL A 557 -7.70 6.90 36.42
N LEU A 558 -7.75 7.44 35.21
CA LEU A 558 -8.54 8.61 34.86
C LEU A 558 -9.75 8.16 34.04
N LEU A 559 -10.96 8.40 34.55
CA LEU A 559 -12.21 8.09 33.89
C LEU A 559 -12.90 9.38 33.46
N ARG A 560 -13.37 9.44 32.21
CA ARG A 560 -14.45 10.37 31.85
C ARG A 560 -15.76 9.64 32.15
N ILE A 561 -16.54 10.15 33.09
CA ILE A 561 -17.92 9.68 33.33
C ILE A 561 -18.90 10.72 32.81
N SER A 562 -20.01 10.29 32.23
CA SER A 562 -21.00 11.16 31.57
C SER A 562 -22.43 10.71 31.89
N ALA A 563 -23.33 11.67 32.09
CA ALA A 563 -24.73 11.39 32.35
C ALA A 563 -25.62 12.58 32.02
N LYS A 564 -26.92 12.29 31.94
CA LYS A 564 -27.98 13.17 31.41
C LYS A 564 -28.19 14.46 32.24
N ASP A 565 -27.69 14.52 33.47
CA ASP A 565 -27.57 15.77 34.25
C ASP A 565 -26.37 15.74 35.22
N MET A 566 -25.83 16.94 35.53
CA MET A 566 -24.66 17.09 36.42
C MET A 566 -24.92 16.66 37.87
N LYS A 567 -26.17 16.78 38.35
CA LYS A 567 -26.46 16.48 39.76
C LYS A 567 -26.36 14.98 40.02
N LEU A 568 -26.78 14.15 39.06
CA LEU A 568 -26.59 12.72 39.12
C LEU A 568 -25.09 12.35 39.16
N LEU A 569 -24.25 13.08 38.43
CA LEU A 569 -22.79 12.91 38.47
C LEU A 569 -22.21 13.33 39.83
N GLU A 570 -22.63 14.47 40.41
CA GLU A 570 -22.26 14.89 41.77
C GLU A 570 -22.65 13.83 42.82
N ASP A 571 -23.90 13.36 42.79
CA ASP A 571 -24.45 12.32 43.68
C ASP A 571 -23.71 10.97 43.51
N VAL A 572 -23.15 10.68 42.33
CA VAL A 572 -22.41 9.44 42.03
C VAL A 572 -20.92 9.56 42.40
N THR A 573 -20.24 10.67 42.05
CA THR A 573 -18.86 10.91 42.48
C THR A 573 -18.74 10.94 44.00
N SER A 574 -19.72 11.52 44.69
CA SER A 574 -19.78 11.52 46.16
C SER A 574 -19.85 10.11 46.76
N LYS A 575 -20.60 9.19 46.12
CA LYS A 575 -20.64 7.76 46.51
C LYS A 575 -19.30 7.06 46.28
N VAL A 576 -18.64 7.29 45.13
CA VAL A 576 -17.34 6.67 44.82
C VAL A 576 -16.24 7.21 45.74
N SER A 577 -16.26 8.50 46.09
CA SER A 577 -15.39 9.06 47.15
C SER A 577 -15.61 8.35 48.48
N SER A 578 -16.87 8.24 48.91
CA SER A 578 -17.25 7.58 50.16
C SER A 578 -16.86 6.10 50.19
N LEU A 579 -16.86 5.43 49.03
CA LEU A 579 -16.40 4.05 48.86
C LEU A 579 -14.87 3.94 48.97
N ALA A 580 -14.13 4.87 48.37
CA ALA A 580 -12.66 4.92 48.46
C ALA A 580 -12.20 5.14 49.93
N ASP A 581 -12.88 6.03 50.66
CA ASP A 581 -12.65 6.25 52.10
C ASP A 581 -12.98 5.00 52.96
N LEU A 582 -14.03 4.24 52.57
CA LEU A 582 -14.47 3.05 53.29
C LEU A 582 -13.51 1.85 53.08
N ILE A 583 -12.99 1.68 51.86
CA ILE A 583 -12.04 0.61 51.53
C ILE A 583 -10.62 1.07 51.91
N SER A 584 -10.36 1.16 53.21
CA SER A 584 -9.06 1.56 53.78
C SER A 584 -7.85 0.75 53.29
N THR A 585 -8.06 -0.47 52.78
CA THR A 585 -7.01 -1.30 52.14
C THR A 585 -6.67 -0.87 50.72
N ALA A 586 -7.47 -0.01 50.08
CA ALA A 586 -7.18 0.56 48.77
C ALA A 586 -6.17 1.72 48.85
N ASP A 587 -6.05 2.40 50.00
CA ASP A 587 -5.22 3.61 50.18
C ASP A 587 -5.38 4.58 48.99
N ALA A 588 -6.64 4.90 48.69
CA ALA A 588 -7.04 5.53 47.44
C ALA A 588 -7.36 7.02 47.62
N THR A 589 -6.79 7.86 46.76
CA THR A 589 -7.17 9.27 46.62
C THR A 589 -8.02 9.46 45.37
N MET A 590 -9.11 10.23 45.47
CA MET A 590 -9.95 10.61 44.33
C MET A 590 -9.90 12.13 44.11
N GLN A 591 -9.91 12.55 42.85
CA GLN A 591 -10.08 13.95 42.42
C GLN A 591 -11.10 13.99 41.28
N CYS A 592 -11.87 15.08 41.20
CA CYS A 592 -12.84 15.34 40.13
C CYS A 592 -12.54 16.70 39.49
N PHE A 593 -12.47 16.71 38.16
CA PHE A 593 -12.32 17.93 37.35
C PHE A 593 -13.61 18.15 36.55
N TYR A 594 -14.07 19.39 36.51
CA TYR A 594 -15.39 19.77 35.98
C TYR A 594 -15.28 20.72 34.76
N ASP A 595 -14.07 21.19 34.43
CA ASP A 595 -13.74 21.89 33.19
C ASP A 595 -12.44 21.27 32.61
N GLU A 596 -12.42 20.93 31.31
CA GLU A 596 -11.25 20.34 30.66
C GLU A 596 -10.02 21.27 30.67
N ASN A 597 -10.21 22.58 30.90
CA ASN A 597 -9.12 23.55 31.01
C ASN A 597 -8.39 23.47 32.37
N GLU A 598 -9.00 22.92 33.43
CA GLU A 598 -8.32 22.65 34.72
C GLU A 598 -7.14 21.68 34.57
N LEU A 599 -7.10 20.90 33.48
CA LEU A 599 -6.02 19.98 33.12
C LEU A 599 -4.93 20.61 32.23
N ARG A 600 -5.16 21.80 31.68
CA ARG A 600 -4.26 22.42 30.68
C ARG A 600 -3.23 23.37 31.28
N GLU A 601 -3.43 23.88 32.50
CA GLU A 601 -2.46 24.78 33.14
C GLU A 601 -1.11 24.09 33.50
N GLU A 602 -1.03 22.76 33.46
CA GLU A 602 0.24 22.02 33.60
C GLU A 602 0.89 21.57 32.26
N THR A 603 0.29 21.85 31.09
CA THR A 603 0.79 21.35 29.78
C THR A 603 1.03 22.42 28.70
N ILE A 604 1.94 23.34 29.04
CA ILE A 604 2.86 24.07 28.13
C ILE A 604 2.23 25.09 27.14
N GLU A 605 2.65 26.34 27.31
CA GLU A 605 2.41 27.48 26.41
C GLU A 605 3.26 27.40 25.12
N VAL A 606 2.66 27.70 23.95
CA VAL A 606 3.31 28.42 22.82
C VAL A 606 2.22 29.26 22.12
N SER A 607 2.56 30.47 21.69
CA SER A 607 1.65 31.48 21.10
C SER A 607 2.15 32.04 19.76
N ASP A 608 1.28 32.83 19.09
CA ASP A 608 1.60 33.87 18.09
C ASP A 608 2.17 33.41 16.71
N GLU A 609 2.04 34.14 15.58
CA GLU A 609 1.22 35.32 15.25
C GLU A 609 0.84 35.31 13.73
N ASP A 610 -0.10 36.17 13.30
CA ASP A 610 -0.79 36.09 11.99
C ASP A 610 -0.08 36.87 10.84
N THR A 611 1.24 36.72 10.70
CA THR A 611 2.08 37.49 9.74
C THR A 611 2.32 36.79 8.39
N GLU A 612 2.32 37.57 7.30
CA GLU A 612 2.65 37.10 5.95
C GLU A 612 4.16 36.80 5.79
N GLN A 613 4.49 35.69 5.13
CA GLN A 613 5.85 35.17 4.93
C GLN A 613 6.17 35.05 3.43
N HIS A 614 7.34 35.53 3.01
CA HIS A 614 7.80 35.53 1.61
C HIS A 614 8.96 34.54 1.41
N ILE A 615 8.77 33.56 0.51
CA ILE A 615 9.75 32.49 0.23
C ILE A 615 10.18 32.57 -1.23
N LEU A 616 11.49 32.62 -1.48
CA LEU A 616 12.08 32.64 -2.83
C LEU A 616 12.64 31.26 -3.19
N VAL A 617 11.98 30.55 -4.10
CA VAL A 617 12.43 29.25 -4.62
C VAL A 617 13.22 29.46 -5.91
N LEU A 618 14.53 29.20 -5.88
CA LEU A 618 15.42 29.26 -7.04
C LEU A 618 15.52 27.86 -7.67
N GLY A 619 15.07 27.74 -8.92
CA GLY A 619 15.03 26.50 -9.70
C GLY A 619 13.65 25.84 -9.68
N ALA A 620 13.00 25.76 -10.84
CA ALA A 620 11.69 25.12 -11.03
C ALA A 620 11.81 23.68 -11.59
N GLY A 621 12.87 22.96 -11.19
CA GLY A 621 13.15 21.60 -11.67
C GLY A 621 12.19 20.53 -11.12
N ARG A 622 12.39 19.28 -11.56
CA ARG A 622 11.51 18.11 -11.31
C ARG A 622 11.25 17.76 -9.82
N VAL A 623 11.96 18.37 -8.87
CA VAL A 623 11.78 18.20 -7.40
C VAL A 623 11.17 19.42 -6.69
N ALA A 624 10.94 20.53 -7.40
CA ALA A 624 10.46 21.78 -6.81
C ALA A 624 8.92 21.83 -6.62
N ALA A 625 8.18 20.96 -7.33
CA ALA A 625 6.72 20.94 -7.31
C ALA A 625 6.16 20.56 -5.93
N SER A 626 6.72 19.53 -5.29
CA SER A 626 6.36 19.08 -3.93
C SER A 626 6.69 20.14 -2.86
N LEU A 627 7.82 20.82 -2.99
CA LEU A 627 8.18 21.93 -2.09
C LEU A 627 7.19 23.10 -2.20
N SER A 628 6.86 23.48 -3.44
CA SER A 628 5.90 24.56 -3.71
C SER A 628 4.49 24.20 -3.23
N GLU A 629 4.07 22.94 -3.41
CA GLU A 629 2.82 22.41 -2.86
C GLU A 629 2.80 22.50 -1.33
N TYR A 630 3.75 21.86 -0.64
CA TYR A 630 3.82 21.79 0.83
C TYR A 630 3.81 23.18 1.47
N LEU A 631 4.72 24.06 1.05
CA LEU A 631 4.79 25.44 1.57
C LEU A 631 3.53 26.24 1.20
N GLY A 632 3.00 26.01 0.00
CA GLY A 632 1.80 26.63 -0.54
C GLY A 632 0.48 26.16 0.07
N ARG A 633 0.49 25.18 0.99
CA ARG A 633 -0.69 24.80 1.81
C ARG A 633 -1.07 25.90 2.79
N SER A 634 -0.12 26.71 3.26
CA SER A 634 -0.41 27.86 4.13
C SER A 634 -1.07 29.01 3.36
N ASN A 635 -1.98 29.73 4.03
CA ASN A 635 -2.60 30.95 3.48
C ASN A 635 -1.73 32.21 3.69
N HIS A 636 -0.83 32.20 4.69
CA HIS A 636 0.05 33.33 5.01
C HIS A 636 1.38 33.30 4.23
N ARG A 637 1.67 32.23 3.46
CA ARG A 637 2.92 32.13 2.68
C ARG A 637 2.73 32.59 1.24
N VAL A 638 3.75 33.24 0.71
CA VAL A 638 3.85 33.74 -0.67
C VAL A 638 5.08 33.11 -1.31
N ILE A 639 4.88 32.31 -2.36
CA ILE A 639 5.95 31.48 -2.94
C ILE A 639 6.38 32.07 -4.28
N ALA A 640 7.51 32.78 -4.31
CA ALA A 640 8.11 33.31 -5.52
C ALA A 640 9.01 32.24 -6.16
N VAL A 641 8.64 31.69 -7.32
CA VAL A 641 9.38 30.62 -8.00
C VAL A 641 10.13 31.17 -9.20
N ALA A 642 11.45 31.04 -9.20
CA ALA A 642 12.34 31.57 -10.23
C ALA A 642 12.96 30.46 -11.10
N SER A 643 12.84 30.59 -12.43
CA SER A 643 13.59 29.80 -13.41
C SER A 643 14.00 30.66 -14.62
N ALA A 644 15.00 30.21 -15.38
CA ALA A 644 15.32 30.78 -16.68
C ALA A 644 14.28 30.41 -17.76
N ILE A 645 13.40 29.44 -17.48
CA ILE A 645 12.32 28.98 -18.36
C ILE A 645 10.97 29.32 -17.73
N GLU A 646 10.17 30.14 -18.42
CA GLU A 646 8.89 30.67 -17.90
C GLU A 646 7.87 29.56 -17.60
N ASP A 647 7.70 28.60 -18.51
CA ASP A 647 6.74 27.49 -18.35
C ASP A 647 7.04 26.62 -17.11
N GLU A 648 8.32 26.41 -16.77
CA GLU A 648 8.71 25.68 -15.55
C GLU A 648 8.32 26.47 -14.29
N ALA A 649 8.67 27.76 -14.25
CA ALA A 649 8.35 28.63 -13.13
C ALA A 649 6.83 28.72 -12.91
N VAL A 650 6.05 28.83 -13.99
CA VAL A 650 4.58 28.80 -13.96
C VAL A 650 4.07 27.45 -13.42
N SER A 651 4.57 26.34 -13.95
CA SER A 651 4.16 24.99 -13.54
C SER A 651 4.37 24.72 -12.04
N VAL A 652 5.53 25.12 -11.51
CA VAL A 652 5.86 24.95 -10.08
C VAL A 652 5.18 25.99 -9.20
N ALA A 653 5.04 27.26 -9.63
CA ALA A 653 4.29 28.27 -8.88
C ALA A 653 2.82 27.87 -8.70
N ASN A 654 2.18 27.30 -9.73
CA ASN A 654 0.77 26.88 -9.69
C ASN A 654 0.47 25.76 -8.69
N GLN A 655 1.48 25.13 -8.07
CA GLN A 655 1.26 24.17 -6.97
C GLN A 655 0.91 24.87 -5.65
N ALA A 656 1.26 26.15 -5.50
CA ALA A 656 1.02 26.93 -4.29
C ALA A 656 -0.22 27.82 -4.42
N LYS A 657 -1.03 27.93 -3.35
CA LYS A 657 -2.20 28.84 -3.28
C LYS A 657 -1.88 30.30 -3.62
N ARG A 658 -0.64 30.72 -3.31
CA ARG A 658 -0.11 32.07 -3.51
C ARG A 658 1.26 32.01 -4.21
N GLY A 659 1.36 31.18 -5.24
CA GLY A 659 2.55 31.08 -6.08
C GLY A 659 2.66 32.23 -7.08
N HIS A 660 3.89 32.71 -7.29
CA HIS A 660 4.22 33.75 -8.26
C HIS A 660 5.42 33.32 -9.11
N PRO A 661 5.24 33.06 -10.42
CA PRO A 661 6.35 32.72 -11.31
C PRO A 661 7.21 33.94 -11.65
N ILE A 662 8.52 33.74 -11.73
CA ILE A 662 9.51 34.75 -12.06
C ILE A 662 10.48 34.18 -13.11
N VAL A 663 10.67 34.89 -14.21
CA VAL A 663 11.75 34.61 -15.16
C VAL A 663 13.02 35.29 -14.67
N LEU A 664 14.08 34.50 -14.44
CA LEU A 664 15.37 34.94 -13.89
C LEU A 664 16.51 34.00 -14.32
N ASP A 665 17.55 34.53 -14.95
CA ASP A 665 18.82 33.80 -15.10
C ASP A 665 19.71 34.08 -13.87
N VAL A 666 19.71 33.16 -12.91
CA VAL A 666 20.47 33.29 -11.65
C VAL A 666 21.99 33.42 -11.88
N ALA A 667 22.53 32.98 -13.01
CA ALA A 667 23.96 33.14 -13.31
C ALA A 667 24.31 34.56 -13.80
N ASN A 668 23.38 35.23 -14.50
CA ASN A 668 23.63 36.51 -15.18
C ASN A 668 22.92 37.72 -14.53
N ASP A 669 21.69 37.57 -14.05
CA ASP A 669 20.82 38.66 -13.58
C ASP A 669 21.07 39.06 -12.11
N LYS A 670 22.34 39.21 -11.71
CA LYS A 670 22.75 39.36 -10.29
C LYS A 670 22.00 40.47 -9.52
N SER A 671 21.75 41.62 -10.14
CA SER A 671 21.01 42.71 -9.48
C SER A 671 19.53 42.37 -9.21
N ARG A 672 18.91 41.55 -10.06
CA ARG A 672 17.52 41.09 -9.90
C ARG A 672 17.45 39.98 -8.86
N LEU A 673 18.44 39.08 -8.83
CA LEU A 673 18.61 38.10 -7.76
C LEU A 673 18.77 38.81 -6.40
N GLU A 674 19.64 39.82 -6.31
CA GLU A 674 19.88 40.58 -5.08
C GLU A 674 18.64 41.34 -4.58
N GLU A 675 17.81 41.86 -5.49
CA GLU A 675 16.51 42.46 -5.17
C GLU A 675 15.52 41.42 -4.61
N LEU A 676 15.44 40.23 -5.22
CA LEU A 676 14.52 39.17 -4.82
C LEU A 676 14.91 38.55 -3.48
N VAL A 677 16.20 38.26 -3.26
CA VAL A 677 16.72 37.71 -2.00
C VAL A 677 16.45 38.67 -0.83
N LYS A 678 16.58 39.98 -1.05
CA LYS A 678 16.28 41.02 -0.04
C LYS A 678 14.81 41.01 0.41
N ASN A 679 13.89 40.62 -0.47
CA ASN A 679 12.45 40.70 -0.24
C ASN A 679 11.84 39.34 0.20
N ALA A 680 12.68 38.37 0.56
CA ALA A 680 12.28 37.07 1.08
C ALA A 680 12.83 36.85 2.49
N ASP A 681 12.09 36.11 3.33
CA ASP A 681 12.50 35.72 4.67
C ASP A 681 13.42 34.48 4.64
N VAL A 682 13.16 33.59 3.68
CA VAL A 682 14.00 32.42 3.36
C VAL A 682 14.11 32.23 1.84
N VAL A 683 15.32 31.92 1.39
CA VAL A 683 15.60 31.45 0.01
C VAL A 683 15.74 29.93 0.04
N VAL A 684 15.22 29.24 -0.97
CA VAL A 684 15.44 27.81 -1.21
C VAL A 684 16.15 27.65 -2.55
N SER A 685 17.32 27.01 -2.59
CA SER A 685 18.04 26.71 -3.83
C SER A 685 17.93 25.23 -4.18
N LEU A 686 17.19 24.96 -5.27
CA LEU A 686 17.08 23.65 -5.92
C LEU A 686 17.84 23.62 -7.26
N LEU A 687 18.82 24.53 -7.40
CA LEU A 687 19.74 24.63 -8.54
C LEU A 687 20.94 23.67 -8.41
N PRO A 688 21.76 23.48 -9.46
CA PRO A 688 22.99 22.70 -9.38
C PRO A 688 23.96 23.22 -8.32
N ALA A 689 24.49 22.33 -7.48
CA ALA A 689 25.32 22.67 -6.32
C ALA A 689 26.46 23.69 -6.55
N PRO A 690 27.17 23.73 -7.70
CA PRO A 690 28.19 24.77 -7.97
C PRO A 690 27.66 26.22 -8.00
N MET A 691 26.34 26.44 -7.97
CA MET A 691 25.72 27.77 -7.89
C MET A 691 25.48 28.22 -6.45
N HIS A 692 25.44 27.30 -5.48
CA HIS A 692 25.03 27.60 -4.10
C HIS A 692 25.94 28.60 -3.37
N PRO A 693 27.29 28.57 -3.48
CA PRO A 693 28.14 29.56 -2.82
C PRO A 693 27.86 31.00 -3.27
N GLY A 694 27.59 31.21 -4.57
CA GLY A 694 27.22 32.51 -5.11
C GLY A 694 25.85 33.00 -4.63
N ILE A 695 24.90 32.08 -4.40
CA ILE A 695 23.58 32.39 -3.82
C ILE A 695 23.71 32.70 -2.33
N ALA A 696 24.52 31.93 -1.60
CA ALA A 696 24.81 32.14 -0.19
C ALA A 696 25.45 33.51 0.07
N GLU A 697 26.38 33.96 -0.78
CA GLU A 697 26.93 35.33 -0.74
C GLU A 697 25.84 36.42 -0.83
N HIS A 698 24.87 36.25 -1.74
CA HIS A 698 23.72 37.16 -1.81
C HIS A 698 22.85 37.12 -0.55
N CYS A 699 22.61 35.93 0.02
CA CYS A 699 21.83 35.74 1.26
C CYS A 699 22.51 36.40 2.48
N ILE A 700 23.82 36.16 2.68
CA ILE A 700 24.65 36.83 3.69
C ILE A 700 24.57 38.35 3.52
N SER A 701 24.67 38.86 2.29
CA SER A 701 24.61 40.31 2.00
C SER A 701 23.27 40.99 2.30
N LYS A 702 22.23 40.22 2.64
CA LYS A 702 20.86 40.70 2.95
C LYS A 702 20.32 40.21 4.30
N ASN A 703 21.07 39.35 5.00
CA ASN A 703 20.66 38.65 6.21
C ASN A 703 19.42 37.77 6.03
N THR A 704 19.31 37.14 4.85
CA THR A 704 18.26 36.16 4.51
C THR A 704 18.77 34.75 4.78
N ASN A 705 17.94 33.84 5.31
CA ASN A 705 18.32 32.43 5.49
C ASN A 705 18.26 31.66 4.16
N LEU A 706 19.00 30.56 4.05
CA LEU A 706 19.06 29.73 2.83
C LEU A 706 18.84 28.24 3.15
N VAL A 707 18.05 27.54 2.34
CA VAL A 707 17.92 26.07 2.34
C VAL A 707 18.41 25.49 1.02
N THR A 708 19.12 24.37 1.04
CA THR A 708 19.51 23.64 -0.19
C THR A 708 19.37 22.14 -0.04
N ALA A 709 18.87 21.45 -1.06
CA ALA A 709 18.87 19.98 -1.15
C ALA A 709 20.16 19.46 -1.81
N SER A 710 21.33 19.79 -1.24
CA SER A 710 22.63 19.48 -1.86
C SER A 710 23.77 19.40 -0.85
N TYR A 711 24.76 18.56 -1.17
CA TYR A 711 26.04 18.44 -0.45
C TYR A 711 26.70 19.79 -0.19
N ALA A 712 27.06 20.05 1.07
CA ALA A 712 27.90 21.18 1.44
C ALA A 712 29.37 20.87 1.05
N ASN A 713 29.97 21.73 0.24
CA ASN A 713 31.39 21.64 -0.13
C ASN A 713 32.25 22.59 0.72
N ASP A 714 33.57 22.47 0.60
CA ASP A 714 34.54 23.32 1.30
C ASP A 714 34.28 24.83 1.10
N GLU A 715 33.77 25.20 -0.08
CA GLU A 715 33.41 26.59 -0.42
C GLU A 715 32.19 27.07 0.38
N MET A 716 31.14 26.25 0.52
CA MET A 716 30.03 26.52 1.44
C MET A 716 30.52 26.64 2.89
N PHE A 717 31.29 25.67 3.39
CA PHE A 717 31.81 25.71 4.77
C PHE A 717 32.73 26.90 5.04
N SER A 718 33.43 27.43 4.03
CA SER A 718 34.23 28.66 4.17
C SER A 718 33.42 29.91 4.55
N LEU A 719 32.09 29.85 4.40
CA LEU A 719 31.17 30.93 4.77
C LEU A 719 30.72 30.89 6.25
N GLN A 720 31.02 29.82 7.01
CA GLN A 720 30.56 29.58 8.39
C GLN A 720 30.52 30.86 9.25
N ASN A 721 31.70 31.44 9.52
CA ASN A 721 31.85 32.61 10.40
C ASN A 721 31.04 33.82 9.89
N ARG A 722 30.87 33.96 8.57
CA ARG A 722 30.15 35.10 7.96
C ARG A 722 28.64 34.94 8.08
N CYS A 723 28.14 33.71 8.01
CA CYS A 723 26.75 33.39 8.32
C CYS A 723 26.43 33.62 9.81
N GLU A 724 27.36 33.26 10.72
CA GLU A 724 27.28 33.58 12.15
C GLU A 724 27.30 35.09 12.40
N GLU A 725 28.24 35.84 11.80
CA GLU A 725 28.34 37.31 11.91
C GLU A 725 27.10 38.04 11.36
N SER A 726 26.48 37.54 10.29
CA SER A 726 25.20 38.04 9.75
C SER A 726 23.96 37.54 10.51
N GLY A 727 24.10 36.62 11.47
CA GLY A 727 22.99 36.05 12.23
C GLY A 727 22.03 35.17 11.42
N ILE A 728 22.48 34.60 10.29
CA ILE A 728 21.68 33.73 9.42
C ILE A 728 22.04 32.25 9.59
N ALA A 729 21.10 31.39 9.23
CA ALA A 729 21.32 29.98 9.03
C ALA A 729 21.31 29.65 7.53
N ILE A 730 22.27 28.84 7.10
CA ILE A 730 22.26 28.17 5.80
C ILE A 730 22.13 26.68 6.06
N LEU A 731 20.96 26.10 5.78
CA LEU A 731 20.66 24.71 6.00
C LEU A 731 20.90 23.92 4.70
N ASN A 732 22.07 23.29 4.60
CA ASN A 732 22.43 22.46 3.46
C ASN A 732 21.87 21.02 3.61
N GLU A 733 22.06 20.21 2.58
CA GLU A 733 21.80 18.76 2.62
C GLU A 733 20.34 18.38 2.98
N MET A 734 19.35 19.23 2.72
CA MET A 734 17.92 18.95 2.95
C MET A 734 17.27 18.23 1.76
N GLY A 735 17.72 17.02 1.45
CA GLY A 735 17.15 16.17 0.39
C GLY A 735 16.92 14.72 0.84
N LEU A 736 16.97 13.79 -0.11
CA LEU A 736 16.92 12.35 0.14
C LEU A 736 18.31 11.82 0.54
N ASP A 737 19.23 11.79 -0.43
CA ASP A 737 20.67 11.53 -0.28
C ASP A 737 21.39 12.68 -0.99
N PRO A 738 21.96 13.66 -0.26
CA PRO A 738 22.01 13.74 1.20
C PRO A 738 20.72 14.31 1.81
N GLY A 739 20.38 13.85 3.02
CA GLY A 739 19.39 14.48 3.90
C GLY A 739 18.65 13.49 4.80
N MET A 740 17.62 12.82 4.27
CA MET A 740 16.91 11.77 5.01
C MET A 740 17.87 10.67 5.52
N ASP A 741 18.94 10.37 4.77
CA ASP A 741 19.98 9.43 5.19
C ASP A 741 20.82 9.92 6.38
N HIS A 742 21.08 11.22 6.48
CA HIS A 742 21.75 11.83 7.64
C HIS A 742 20.85 11.78 8.87
N MET A 743 19.57 12.11 8.70
CA MET A 743 18.61 12.23 9.80
C MET A 743 18.31 10.88 10.46
N SER A 744 18.01 9.85 9.67
CA SER A 744 17.71 8.52 10.20
C SER A 744 18.94 7.84 10.80
N ALA A 745 20.11 7.94 10.14
CA ALA A 745 21.36 7.43 10.69
C ALA A 745 21.72 8.08 12.04
N MET A 746 21.65 9.42 12.14
CA MET A 746 22.00 10.12 13.38
C MET A 746 21.03 9.84 14.53
N LYS A 747 19.73 9.72 14.27
CA LYS A 747 18.73 9.30 15.27
C LYS A 747 19.15 8.00 15.98
N ILE A 748 19.55 6.99 15.20
CA ILE A 748 19.92 5.65 15.71
C ILE A 748 21.30 5.68 16.37
N ILE A 749 22.27 6.35 15.75
CA ILE A 749 23.64 6.48 16.28
C ILE A 749 23.65 7.19 17.64
N ASP A 750 22.84 8.24 17.83
CA ASP A 750 22.78 8.98 19.10
C ASP A 750 21.93 8.26 20.17
N ASP A 751 20.93 7.45 19.80
CA ASP A 751 20.27 6.54 20.74
C ASP A 751 21.27 5.53 21.32
N ILE A 752 21.97 4.79 20.45
CA ILE A 752 22.94 3.75 20.82
C ILE A 752 24.02 4.34 21.75
N LYS A 753 24.59 5.50 21.37
CA LYS A 753 25.56 6.22 22.20
C LYS A 753 24.98 6.67 23.54
N SER A 754 23.72 7.11 23.58
CA SER A 754 23.06 7.49 24.85
C SER A 754 22.88 6.31 25.81
N ARG A 755 22.79 5.09 25.26
CA ARG A 755 22.77 3.81 26.00
C ARG A 755 24.17 3.24 26.27
N GLY A 756 25.24 3.96 25.89
CA GLY A 756 26.63 3.55 26.10
C GLY A 756 27.21 2.58 25.07
N GLY A 757 26.51 2.35 23.95
CA GLY A 757 26.97 1.47 22.88
C GLY A 757 28.01 2.09 21.96
N GLU A 758 28.93 1.26 21.47
CA GLU A 758 29.97 1.63 20.50
C GLU A 758 29.58 1.10 19.10
N ILE A 759 29.51 1.99 18.10
CA ILE A 759 29.21 1.61 16.71
C ILE A 759 30.40 0.86 16.09
N LYS A 760 30.17 -0.39 15.65
CA LYS A 760 31.14 -1.27 15.02
C LYS A 760 31.04 -1.29 13.50
N SER A 761 29.82 -1.24 12.96
CA SER A 761 29.57 -1.19 11.53
C SER A 761 28.51 -0.15 11.20
N PHE A 762 28.71 0.58 10.11
CA PHE A 762 27.72 1.47 9.52
C PHE A 762 27.65 1.25 8.01
N SER A 763 26.46 0.95 7.52
CA SER A 763 26.15 0.86 6.10
C SER A 763 24.91 1.71 5.77
N SER A 764 24.92 2.40 4.64
CA SER A 764 23.78 3.20 4.16
C SER A 764 23.67 3.18 2.65
N VAL A 765 22.56 2.64 2.13
CA VAL A 765 22.34 2.48 0.69
C VAL A 765 21.04 3.16 0.25
N CYS A 766 21.05 3.81 -0.92
CA CYS A 766 19.91 4.54 -1.45
C CYS A 766 19.77 4.39 -2.96
N GLY A 767 18.54 4.33 -3.48
CA GLY A 767 18.26 4.30 -4.91
C GLY A 767 16.89 4.86 -5.29
N GLY A 768 16.88 5.89 -6.13
CA GLY A 768 15.74 6.21 -6.98
C GLY A 768 15.74 5.33 -8.22
N LEU A 769 14.67 4.56 -8.42
CA LEU A 769 14.49 3.52 -9.44
C LEU A 769 13.11 3.68 -10.11
N PRO A 770 12.83 3.04 -11.26
CA PRO A 770 11.46 2.74 -11.61
C PRO A 770 10.84 1.78 -10.58
N ALA A 771 9.54 1.89 -10.34
CA ALA A 771 8.79 0.83 -9.66
C ALA A 771 8.84 -0.48 -10.49
N PRO A 772 8.67 -1.67 -9.90
CA PRO A 772 8.85 -2.95 -10.61
C PRO A 772 8.05 -3.07 -11.92
N GLU A 773 6.82 -2.55 -11.96
CA GLU A 773 5.96 -2.50 -13.14
C GLU A 773 6.50 -1.59 -14.26
N ALA A 774 7.28 -0.57 -13.91
CA ALA A 774 7.92 0.39 -14.80
C ALA A 774 9.38 0.03 -15.16
N ALA A 775 9.94 -1.04 -14.59
CA ALA A 775 11.29 -1.53 -14.87
C ALA A 775 11.38 -2.29 -16.23
N ASN A 776 10.63 -1.84 -17.22
CA ASN A 776 10.29 -2.55 -18.46
C ASN A 776 11.30 -2.39 -19.62
N ASN A 777 12.58 -2.17 -19.31
CA ASN A 777 13.63 -1.94 -20.31
C ASN A 777 14.94 -2.66 -19.98
N HIS A 778 15.87 -2.78 -20.94
CA HIS A 778 17.09 -3.58 -20.77
C HIS A 778 18.06 -3.12 -19.67
N LEU A 779 18.02 -1.85 -19.25
CA LEU A 779 18.80 -1.35 -18.10
C LEU A 779 18.01 -1.44 -16.79
N MET A 780 16.73 -1.84 -16.83
CA MET A 780 15.80 -1.83 -15.69
C MET A 780 15.73 -0.44 -14.99
N TYR A 781 16.03 0.65 -15.71
CA TYR A 781 16.20 1.99 -15.15
C TYR A 781 15.49 3.05 -15.98
N LYS A 782 14.97 4.10 -15.33
CA LYS A 782 14.32 5.24 -15.97
C LYS A 782 14.73 6.55 -15.29
N PHE A 783 14.76 7.64 -16.06
CA PHE A 783 15.35 8.91 -15.65
C PHE A 783 14.28 9.89 -15.15
N SER A 784 14.20 10.02 -13.82
CA SER A 784 13.48 11.11 -13.13
C SER A 784 14.30 12.40 -13.00
N TRP A 785 15.57 12.39 -13.48
CA TRP A 785 16.53 13.49 -13.48
C TRP A 785 17.58 13.28 -14.58
N SER A 786 18.38 14.31 -14.90
CA SER A 786 19.25 14.31 -16.11
C SER A 786 20.24 13.12 -16.17
N PRO A 787 20.27 12.34 -17.28
CA PRO A 787 21.16 11.19 -17.42
C PRO A 787 22.65 11.51 -17.27
N MET A 788 23.08 12.73 -17.58
CA MET A 788 24.48 13.16 -17.48
C MET A 788 25.06 12.99 -16.08
N GLY A 789 24.23 13.23 -15.04
CA GLY A 789 24.66 13.06 -13.66
C GLY A 789 24.77 11.59 -13.24
N VAL A 790 23.91 10.70 -13.75
CA VAL A 790 24.05 9.24 -13.57
C VAL A 790 25.32 8.75 -14.26
N LEU A 791 25.52 9.08 -15.54
CA LEU A 791 26.72 8.65 -16.29
C LEU A 791 28.02 9.20 -15.71
N THR A 792 27.99 10.40 -15.10
CA THR A 792 29.15 10.96 -14.37
C THR A 792 29.36 10.25 -13.03
N ALA A 793 28.29 9.99 -12.27
CA ALA A 793 28.38 9.27 -10.99
C ALA A 793 28.95 7.85 -11.16
N SER A 794 28.55 7.15 -12.22
CA SER A 794 29.07 5.84 -12.64
C SER A 794 30.55 5.82 -13.07
N GLN A 795 31.26 6.94 -13.01
CA GLN A 795 32.70 7.07 -13.28
C GLN A 795 33.47 7.68 -12.09
N ASN A 796 32.82 7.90 -10.94
CA ASN A 796 33.51 8.35 -9.73
C ASN A 796 34.36 7.23 -9.13
N SER A 797 35.50 7.59 -8.51
CA SER A 797 36.19 6.64 -7.63
C SER A 797 35.44 6.54 -6.29
N ALA A 798 35.52 5.39 -5.64
CA ALA A 798 34.93 5.16 -4.33
C ALA A 798 35.99 4.75 -3.28
N VAL A 799 35.77 5.14 -2.03
CA VAL A 799 36.60 4.80 -0.87
C VAL A 799 35.67 4.53 0.31
N TYR A 800 35.86 3.41 1.00
CA TYR A 800 35.07 3.01 2.18
C TYR A 800 35.91 2.18 3.14
N ARG A 801 35.36 1.86 4.32
CA ARG A 801 35.98 0.93 5.28
C ARG A 801 35.16 -0.34 5.37
N GLU A 802 35.81 -1.50 5.36
CA GLU A 802 35.22 -2.82 5.48
C GLU A 802 36.20 -3.69 6.30
N ASP A 803 35.72 -4.28 7.39
CA ASP A 803 36.51 -5.12 8.33
C ASP A 803 37.82 -4.45 8.78
N GLY A 804 37.76 -3.17 9.14
CA GLY A 804 38.90 -2.33 9.53
C GLY A 804 39.81 -1.88 8.37
N ASN A 805 39.60 -2.39 7.15
CA ASN A 805 40.44 -2.12 5.98
C ASN A 805 39.85 -0.99 5.12
N ALA A 806 40.70 -0.05 4.69
CA ALA A 806 40.30 1.00 3.75
C ALA A 806 40.31 0.46 2.32
N ILE A 807 39.13 0.21 1.75
CA ILE A 807 38.96 -0.24 0.37
C ILE A 807 38.85 0.97 -0.56
N LYS A 808 39.61 0.94 -1.66
CA LYS A 808 39.59 1.96 -2.72
C LYS A 808 39.30 1.32 -4.08
N ILE A 809 38.37 1.91 -4.81
CA ILE A 809 37.92 1.48 -6.13
C ILE A 809 38.08 2.67 -7.08
N ASN A 810 38.76 2.49 -8.21
CA ASN A 810 38.93 3.57 -9.18
C ASN A 810 37.65 3.74 -10.00
N GLY A 811 37.44 4.91 -10.60
CA GLY A 811 36.27 5.18 -11.45
C GLY A 811 36.14 4.25 -12.66
N ASP A 812 37.26 3.68 -13.11
CA ASP A 812 37.30 2.66 -14.16
C ASP A 812 36.84 1.26 -13.70
N ASP A 813 36.86 0.99 -12.39
CA ASP A 813 36.52 -0.29 -11.78
C ASP A 813 35.13 -0.28 -11.11
N LEU A 814 34.56 0.91 -10.85
CA LEU A 814 33.31 1.09 -10.07
C LEU A 814 32.16 0.19 -10.57
N LEU A 815 31.83 0.23 -11.87
CA LEU A 815 30.74 -0.56 -12.45
C LEU A 815 31.01 -2.07 -12.52
N ALA A 816 32.26 -2.50 -12.31
CA ALA A 816 32.63 -3.92 -12.15
C ALA A 816 32.59 -4.37 -10.68
N SER A 817 32.50 -3.43 -9.73
CA SER A 817 32.52 -3.69 -8.29
C SER A 817 31.14 -3.86 -7.65
N SER A 818 30.06 -3.79 -8.44
CA SER A 818 28.69 -3.95 -7.95
C SER A 818 28.48 -5.32 -7.31
N ARG A 819 27.99 -5.34 -6.07
CA ARG A 819 27.60 -6.57 -5.34
C ARG A 819 26.08 -6.73 -5.36
N PRO A 820 25.51 -7.95 -5.27
CA PRO A 820 24.08 -8.13 -4.97
C PRO A 820 23.67 -7.42 -3.67
N PHE A 821 22.39 -7.10 -3.52
CA PHE A 821 21.85 -6.51 -2.29
C PHE A 821 20.50 -7.13 -1.93
N ASP A 822 20.51 -8.01 -0.93
CA ASP A 822 19.43 -8.98 -0.70
C ASP A 822 18.49 -8.65 0.49
N TYR A 823 18.65 -7.48 1.14
CA TYR A 823 17.82 -7.07 2.31
C TYR A 823 16.31 -7.05 2.02
N TRP A 824 15.92 -6.75 0.78
CA TRP A 824 14.54 -6.89 0.32
C TRP A 824 14.43 -8.04 -0.70
N PRO A 825 14.13 -9.29 -0.30
CA PRO A 825 13.96 -10.44 -1.22
C PRO A 825 12.80 -10.32 -2.23
N SER A 826 12.07 -9.20 -2.23
CA SER A 826 11.07 -8.85 -3.23
C SER A 826 11.64 -8.02 -4.40
N PHE A 827 12.88 -7.53 -4.29
CA PHE A 827 13.58 -6.76 -5.33
C PHE A 827 14.93 -7.40 -5.69
N ASN A 828 15.18 -7.63 -6.97
CA ASN A 828 16.46 -8.15 -7.45
C ASN A 828 17.46 -6.98 -7.63
N LEU A 829 18.19 -6.64 -6.56
CA LEU A 829 19.03 -5.44 -6.48
C LEU A 829 20.54 -5.71 -6.53
N GLU A 830 21.28 -4.68 -6.93
CA GLU A 830 22.72 -4.58 -6.83
C GLU A 830 23.11 -3.22 -6.19
N CYS A 831 24.23 -3.17 -5.49
CA CYS A 831 24.76 -1.98 -4.85
C CYS A 831 26.12 -1.56 -5.44
N LEU A 832 26.28 -0.27 -5.75
CA LEU A 832 27.52 0.38 -6.17
C LEU A 832 28.08 1.25 -5.04
N PRO A 833 29.36 1.15 -4.64
CA PRO A 833 29.93 2.01 -3.60
C PRO A 833 29.96 3.51 -3.97
N ASN A 834 29.61 4.41 -3.03
CA ASN A 834 29.37 5.83 -3.29
C ASN A 834 30.50 6.76 -2.80
N ARG A 835 31.34 7.25 -3.72
CA ARG A 835 32.33 8.32 -3.47
C ARG A 835 33.23 7.97 -2.27
N ASP A 836 33.77 8.97 -1.58
CA ASP A 836 34.48 8.76 -0.32
C ASP A 836 33.47 8.73 0.85
N CYS A 837 33.43 7.60 1.56
CA CYS A 837 32.58 7.35 2.71
C CYS A 837 33.29 7.68 4.04
N LEU A 838 34.62 7.83 4.05
CA LEU A 838 35.39 7.98 5.29
C LEU A 838 35.06 9.26 6.08
N PRO A 839 34.76 10.43 5.46
CA PRO A 839 34.35 11.63 6.19
C PRO A 839 33.05 11.48 7.01
N TYR A 840 32.24 10.45 6.74
CA TYR A 840 31.05 10.15 7.54
C TYR A 840 31.41 9.59 8.92
N GLY A 841 32.60 8.98 9.06
CA GLY A 841 33.16 8.59 10.35
C GLY A 841 33.28 9.78 11.30
N ASP A 842 33.89 10.88 10.84
CA ASP A 842 34.00 12.10 11.64
C ASP A 842 32.66 12.83 11.77
N ARG A 843 31.89 12.96 10.67
CA ARG A 843 30.60 13.67 10.64
C ARG A 843 29.55 13.07 11.58
N TYR A 844 29.53 11.75 11.76
CA TYR A 844 28.62 11.07 12.68
C TYR A 844 29.27 10.69 14.03
N GLY A 845 30.55 11.01 14.24
CA GLY A 845 31.28 10.58 15.45
C GLY A 845 31.33 9.06 15.62
N ILE A 846 31.58 8.34 14.52
CA ILE A 846 31.74 6.87 14.43
C ILE A 846 33.10 6.49 13.80
N GLN A 847 34.09 7.39 13.84
CA GLN A 847 35.40 7.25 13.19
C GLN A 847 36.19 5.98 13.57
N ASN A 848 35.84 5.36 14.71
CA ASN A 848 36.41 4.10 15.20
C ASN A 848 35.76 2.84 14.61
N ALA A 849 34.58 2.93 13.98
CA ALA A 849 33.85 1.79 13.42
C ALA A 849 34.71 1.00 12.42
N GLU A 850 34.65 -0.33 12.49
CA GLU A 850 35.44 -1.23 11.66
C GLU A 850 34.97 -1.18 10.21
N SER A 851 33.65 -1.02 9.99
CA SER A 851 33.04 -0.87 8.66
C SER A 851 32.28 0.46 8.55
N ILE A 852 32.51 1.21 7.48
CA ILE A 852 31.84 2.49 7.14
C ILE A 852 31.61 2.52 5.63
N PHE A 853 30.36 2.30 5.21
CA PHE A 853 29.97 2.12 3.82
C PHE A 853 28.77 3.01 3.42
N ARG A 854 28.84 3.62 2.22
CA ARG A 854 27.67 4.18 1.54
C ARG A 854 27.59 3.66 0.10
N GLY A 855 26.38 3.49 -0.43
CA GLY A 855 26.19 2.96 -1.78
C GLY A 855 24.90 3.34 -2.50
N THR A 856 24.92 3.25 -3.83
CA THR A 856 23.76 3.46 -4.71
C THR A 856 23.14 2.11 -5.08
N LEU A 857 21.83 1.96 -4.87
CA LEU A 857 21.07 0.80 -5.32
C LEU A 857 20.67 0.91 -6.80
N ARG A 858 20.70 -0.22 -7.49
CA ARG A 858 20.20 -0.44 -8.86
C ARG A 858 19.51 -1.80 -8.95
N TYR A 859 18.72 -2.03 -9.99
CA TYR A 859 18.27 -3.38 -10.30
C TYR A 859 19.42 -4.19 -10.92
N TYR A 860 19.49 -5.47 -10.56
CA TYR A 860 20.58 -6.37 -10.93
C TYR A 860 20.81 -6.44 -12.44
N GLY A 861 22.06 -6.26 -12.85
CA GLY A 861 22.52 -6.27 -14.23
C GLY A 861 22.59 -4.88 -14.89
N PHE A 862 22.15 -3.79 -14.24
CA PHE A 862 22.35 -2.42 -14.71
C PHE A 862 23.83 -2.11 -14.91
N SER A 863 24.65 -2.33 -13.87
CA SER A 863 26.08 -2.02 -13.85
C SER A 863 26.84 -2.89 -14.85
N SER A 864 26.45 -4.16 -15.00
CA SER A 864 27.03 -5.06 -16.00
C SER A 864 26.91 -4.51 -17.43
N LEU A 865 25.74 -3.95 -17.80
CA LEU A 865 25.49 -3.37 -19.11
C LEU A 865 26.14 -1.99 -19.28
N LEU A 866 26.04 -1.13 -18.26
CA LEU A 866 26.65 0.19 -18.30
C LEU A 866 28.18 0.11 -18.36
N ASN A 867 28.79 -0.92 -17.78
CA ASN A 867 30.23 -1.16 -17.91
C ASN A 867 30.64 -1.53 -19.35
N VAL A 868 29.82 -2.29 -20.08
CA VAL A 868 30.06 -2.52 -21.52
C VAL A 868 30.03 -1.19 -22.28
N PHE A 869 29.05 -0.32 -21.99
CA PHE A 869 28.95 0.99 -22.62
C PHE A 869 30.11 1.93 -22.25
N ARG A 870 30.62 1.88 -21.01
CA ARG A 870 31.86 2.55 -20.58
C ARG A 870 33.06 2.00 -21.36
N ASN A 871 33.22 0.68 -21.42
CA ASN A 871 34.33 0.01 -22.13
C ASN A 871 34.33 0.35 -23.63
N MET A 872 33.17 0.44 -24.26
CA MET A 872 33.01 0.93 -25.64
C MET A 872 33.46 2.39 -25.82
N GLY A 873 33.31 3.23 -24.80
CA GLY A 873 33.55 4.68 -24.85
C GLY A 873 32.29 5.53 -25.08
N LEU A 874 31.10 5.00 -24.80
CA LEU A 874 29.84 5.78 -24.89
C LEU A 874 29.69 6.83 -23.77
N LEU A 875 30.53 6.75 -22.74
CA LEU A 875 30.59 7.69 -21.62
C LEU A 875 31.72 8.74 -21.80
N ASP A 876 32.46 8.69 -22.91
CA ASP A 876 33.63 9.52 -23.16
C ASP A 876 33.25 10.96 -23.58
N LYS A 877 33.95 11.96 -23.03
CA LYS A 877 33.80 13.39 -23.37
C LYS A 877 34.56 13.78 -24.64
N ILE A 878 34.37 13.00 -25.71
CA ILE A 878 35.00 13.19 -27.02
C ILE A 878 33.96 13.49 -28.10
N ASP A 879 34.38 14.13 -29.20
CA ASP A 879 33.56 14.37 -30.40
C ASP A 879 32.94 13.07 -30.95
N THR A 880 31.74 13.15 -31.55
CA THR A 880 31.01 12.01 -32.13
C THR A 880 31.65 11.46 -33.41
N GLY A 881 32.39 12.30 -34.15
CA GLY A 881 33.12 11.93 -35.36
C GLY A 881 32.28 11.71 -36.61
N GLY A 882 30.98 12.04 -36.56
CA GLY A 882 30.07 11.88 -37.68
C GLY A 882 28.61 12.14 -37.31
N SER A 883 27.72 12.01 -38.29
CA SER A 883 26.29 12.33 -38.15
C SER A 883 25.40 11.12 -37.86
N THR A 884 25.93 9.90 -37.85
CA THR A 884 25.16 8.67 -37.54
C THR A 884 25.83 7.81 -36.48
N TRP A 885 25.03 7.08 -35.70
CA TRP A 885 25.54 6.19 -34.67
C TRP A 885 26.44 5.09 -35.25
N GLY A 886 26.21 4.65 -36.49
CA GLY A 886 27.15 3.78 -37.21
C GLY A 886 28.55 4.39 -37.36
N SER A 887 28.65 5.68 -37.70
CA SER A 887 29.93 6.37 -37.80
C SER A 887 30.62 6.55 -36.44
N THR A 888 29.85 6.84 -35.39
CA THR A 888 30.35 7.00 -34.01
C THR A 888 30.82 5.67 -33.43
N LEU A 889 30.05 4.59 -33.57
CA LEU A 889 30.44 3.25 -33.12
C LEU A 889 31.69 2.73 -33.86
N HIS A 890 31.83 3.03 -35.15
CA HIS A 890 33.04 2.69 -35.93
C HIS A 890 34.29 3.47 -35.48
N LYS A 891 34.12 4.74 -35.05
CA LYS A 891 35.18 5.54 -34.44
C LYS A 891 35.60 4.94 -33.09
N LEU A 892 34.64 4.61 -32.23
CA LEU A 892 34.90 3.97 -30.94
C LEU A 892 35.58 2.61 -31.09
N GLN A 893 35.10 1.75 -32.01
CA GLN A 893 35.72 0.47 -32.34
C GLN A 893 37.20 0.66 -32.71
N LYS A 894 37.51 1.56 -33.65
CA LYS A 894 38.89 1.88 -34.08
C LYS A 894 39.77 2.47 -32.99
N MET A 895 39.22 3.26 -32.06
CA MET A 895 39.97 3.81 -30.93
C MET A 895 40.40 2.73 -29.94
N LYS A 896 39.62 1.66 -29.81
CA LYS A 896 39.86 0.57 -28.85
C LYS A 896 40.66 -0.59 -29.48
N GLY A 897 40.66 -0.76 -30.82
CA GLY A 897 41.53 -1.70 -31.53
C GLY A 897 41.01 -2.16 -32.91
N ASP A 898 41.79 -3.02 -33.58
CA ASP A 898 41.42 -3.63 -34.87
C ASP A 898 40.47 -4.83 -34.69
N PHE A 899 39.20 -4.54 -34.39
CA PHE A 899 38.14 -5.55 -34.32
C PHE A 899 37.57 -5.86 -35.71
N LYS A 900 37.37 -7.16 -36.00
CA LYS A 900 36.87 -7.67 -37.29
C LYS A 900 35.46 -7.19 -37.63
N ASP A 901 34.59 -7.18 -36.63
CA ASP A 901 33.17 -6.87 -36.73
C ASP A 901 32.61 -6.39 -35.36
N SER A 902 31.43 -5.79 -35.37
CA SER A 902 30.84 -5.22 -34.15
C SER A 902 30.47 -6.27 -33.09
N LYS A 903 30.31 -7.55 -33.44
CA LYS A 903 30.18 -8.62 -32.42
C LYS A 903 31.51 -8.78 -31.69
N SER A 904 32.62 -8.92 -32.41
CA SER A 904 33.95 -9.06 -31.81
C SER A 904 34.34 -7.86 -30.92
N PHE A 905 33.91 -6.65 -31.28
CA PHE A 905 34.07 -5.45 -30.45
C PHE A 905 33.25 -5.51 -29.14
N LEU A 906 31.97 -5.86 -29.21
CA LEU A 906 31.11 -5.97 -28.03
C LEU A 906 31.52 -7.10 -27.07
N VAL A 907 31.98 -8.24 -27.60
CA VAL A 907 32.51 -9.35 -26.79
C VAL A 907 33.76 -8.90 -26.03
N ALA A 908 34.67 -8.15 -26.66
CA ALA A 908 35.82 -7.56 -25.97
C ALA A 908 35.42 -6.54 -24.89
N CYS A 909 34.45 -5.67 -25.18
CA CYS A 909 33.91 -4.70 -24.19
C CYS A 909 33.17 -5.38 -23.01
N SER A 910 32.72 -6.63 -23.20
CA SER A 910 32.10 -7.48 -22.17
C SER A 910 33.10 -8.42 -21.48
N GLY A 911 34.41 -8.17 -21.60
CA GLY A 911 35.46 -8.99 -20.97
C GLY A 911 35.56 -10.43 -21.50
N GLY A 912 34.94 -10.73 -22.65
CA GLY A 912 34.83 -12.07 -23.22
C GLY A 912 33.44 -12.72 -23.10
N ASP A 913 32.51 -12.14 -22.33
CA ASP A 913 31.15 -12.68 -22.17
C ASP A 913 30.29 -12.42 -23.43
N GLU A 914 30.02 -13.48 -24.20
CA GLU A 914 29.14 -13.43 -25.37
C GLU A 914 27.67 -13.16 -25.03
N ALA A 915 27.18 -13.58 -23.86
CA ALA A 915 25.80 -13.38 -23.44
C ALA A 915 25.57 -11.94 -22.99
N LEU A 916 26.48 -11.36 -22.21
CA LEU A 916 26.46 -9.93 -21.87
C LEU A 916 26.64 -9.05 -23.12
N ALA A 917 27.52 -9.44 -24.05
CA ALA A 917 27.66 -8.76 -25.34
C ALA A 917 26.37 -8.80 -26.18
N MET A 918 25.63 -9.91 -26.14
CA MET A 918 24.32 -10.04 -26.82
C MET A 918 23.23 -9.19 -26.13
N ARG A 919 23.22 -9.13 -24.79
CA ARG A 919 22.34 -8.22 -24.03
C ARG A 919 22.65 -6.75 -24.36
N ALA A 920 23.92 -6.36 -24.41
CA ALA A 920 24.36 -5.01 -24.79
C ALA A 920 23.96 -4.65 -26.23
N ALA A 921 24.18 -5.55 -27.20
CA ALA A 921 23.74 -5.36 -28.59
C ALA A 921 22.21 -5.15 -28.70
N THR A 922 21.44 -5.91 -27.92
CA THR A 922 19.98 -5.82 -27.90
C THR A 922 19.51 -4.52 -27.23
N CYS A 923 20.16 -4.11 -26.15
CA CYS A 923 19.89 -2.84 -25.46
C CYS A 923 20.16 -1.63 -26.37
N LEU A 924 21.32 -1.56 -27.04
CA LEU A 924 21.63 -0.49 -28.00
C LEU A 924 20.57 -0.42 -29.12
N LYS A 925 20.15 -1.58 -29.65
CA LYS A 925 19.08 -1.65 -30.65
C LYS A 925 17.73 -1.16 -30.10
N SER A 926 17.37 -1.46 -28.86
CA SER A 926 16.13 -0.97 -28.23
C SER A 926 16.15 0.55 -27.98
N LEU A 927 17.32 1.12 -27.71
CA LEU A 927 17.55 2.57 -27.63
C LEU A 927 17.53 3.25 -29.02
N GLY A 928 17.34 2.49 -30.12
CA GLY A 928 17.35 3.00 -31.49
C GLY A 928 18.75 3.21 -32.08
N ILE A 929 19.82 2.95 -31.31
CA ILE A 929 21.22 3.11 -31.72
C ILE A 929 21.54 2.04 -32.79
N THR A 930 21.49 2.48 -34.04
CA THR A 930 21.62 1.67 -35.26
C THR A 930 22.52 2.37 -36.29
N THR A 931 23.02 1.66 -37.30
CA THR A 931 23.99 2.21 -38.27
C THR A 931 23.49 3.48 -38.97
N GLU A 932 22.21 3.49 -39.33
CA GLU A 932 21.56 4.59 -40.07
C GLU A 932 21.02 5.71 -39.15
N SER A 933 20.79 5.42 -37.87
CA SER A 933 20.21 6.40 -36.94
C SER A 933 21.11 7.62 -36.78
N THR A 934 20.52 8.81 -36.88
CA THR A 934 21.23 10.08 -36.71
C THR A 934 21.67 10.27 -35.26
N VAL A 935 22.88 10.81 -35.09
CA VAL A 935 23.30 11.37 -33.80
C VAL A 935 22.69 12.76 -33.66
N SER A 936 22.33 13.14 -32.43
CA SER A 936 21.99 14.51 -32.05
C SER A 936 23.21 15.45 -32.23
N LYS A 937 23.06 16.75 -31.91
CA LYS A 937 24.14 17.76 -32.05
C LYS A 937 24.75 18.33 -30.74
N PRO A 938 24.89 17.59 -29.62
CA PRO A 938 25.67 18.05 -28.49
C PRO A 938 27.17 17.96 -28.79
N SER A 939 27.99 18.49 -27.89
CA SER A 939 29.45 18.63 -28.05
C SER A 939 30.27 17.35 -27.84
N SER A 940 29.65 16.21 -27.48
CA SER A 940 30.36 14.96 -27.20
C SER A 940 29.49 13.71 -27.29
N ILE A 941 30.12 12.53 -27.43
CA ILE A 941 29.48 11.20 -27.44
C ILE A 941 28.62 10.99 -26.19
N VAL A 942 29.15 11.27 -24.99
CA VAL A 942 28.37 11.14 -23.75
C VAL A 942 27.15 12.07 -23.74
N GLY A 943 27.24 13.27 -24.30
CA GLY A 943 26.09 14.14 -24.53
C GLY A 943 25.05 13.49 -25.44
N SER A 944 25.47 12.95 -26.59
CA SER A 944 24.56 12.27 -27.52
C SER A 944 23.93 11.02 -26.93
N PHE A 945 24.65 10.31 -26.07
CA PHE A 945 24.12 9.15 -25.37
C PHE A 945 23.13 9.57 -24.28
N CYS A 946 23.36 10.69 -23.56
CA CYS A 946 22.36 11.29 -22.68
C CYS A 946 21.07 11.66 -23.41
N ASP A 947 21.14 12.30 -24.58
CA ASP A 947 19.95 12.66 -25.37
C ASP A 947 19.10 11.42 -25.70
N VAL A 948 19.73 10.31 -26.09
CA VAL A 948 19.06 9.03 -26.37
C VAL A 948 18.48 8.41 -25.10
N LEU A 949 19.21 8.47 -23.97
CA LEU A 949 18.71 7.95 -22.69
C LEU A 949 17.51 8.76 -22.16
N GLU A 950 17.52 10.08 -22.31
CA GLU A 950 16.40 10.95 -21.90
C GLU A 950 15.17 10.78 -22.82
N GLU A 951 15.36 10.58 -24.13
CA GLU A 951 14.26 10.30 -25.06
C GLU A 951 13.64 8.91 -24.84
N LYS A 952 14.46 7.86 -24.62
CA LYS A 952 14.01 6.46 -24.63
C LYS A 952 13.72 5.87 -23.25
N LEU A 953 14.30 6.41 -22.18
CA LEU A 953 14.18 5.89 -20.81
C LEU A 953 13.60 6.93 -19.84
N LYS A 954 12.78 7.86 -20.35
CA LYS A 954 11.81 8.61 -19.53
C LYS A 954 10.73 7.69 -18.96
N PHE A 955 10.02 8.18 -17.95
CA PHE A 955 8.73 7.62 -17.52
C PHE A 955 7.61 8.02 -18.50
N GLU A 956 6.66 7.12 -18.70
CA GLU A 956 5.36 7.41 -19.33
C GLU A 956 4.31 7.81 -18.29
N GLU A 957 3.21 8.44 -18.72
CA GLU A 957 2.21 9.12 -17.86
C GLU A 957 1.55 8.26 -16.76
N HIS A 958 1.55 6.94 -16.92
CA HIS A 958 0.97 5.97 -15.97
C HIS A 958 2.04 5.20 -15.17
N GLU A 959 3.32 5.46 -15.41
CA GLU A 959 4.43 4.77 -14.75
C GLU A 959 4.90 5.53 -13.51
N ARG A 960 5.39 4.78 -12.51
CA ARG A 960 5.76 5.31 -11.21
C ARG A 960 7.24 5.02 -10.93
N ASP A 961 7.92 5.95 -10.27
CA ASP A 961 9.22 5.69 -9.67
C ASP A 961 9.06 5.12 -8.26
N MET A 962 10.19 4.70 -7.70
CA MET A 962 10.33 4.17 -6.35
C MET A 962 11.63 4.70 -5.75
N VAL A 963 11.58 5.10 -4.49
CA VAL A 963 12.75 5.36 -3.65
C VAL A 963 12.87 4.21 -2.66
N LEU A 964 14.07 3.63 -2.59
CA LEU A 964 14.49 2.71 -1.55
C LEU A 964 15.70 3.30 -0.82
N MET A 965 15.67 3.32 0.50
CA MET A 965 16.83 3.61 1.35
C MET A 965 16.88 2.63 2.52
N HIS A 966 18.08 2.18 2.86
CA HIS A 966 18.33 1.28 3.99
C HIS A 966 19.62 1.63 4.73
N HIS A 967 19.56 1.61 6.05
CA HIS A 967 20.70 1.65 6.96
C HIS A 967 20.81 0.32 7.71
N GLY A 968 22.03 -0.22 7.78
CA GLY A 968 22.39 -1.33 8.67
C GLY A 968 23.52 -0.88 9.58
N ILE A 969 23.29 -0.88 10.90
CA ILE A 969 24.21 -0.35 11.90
C ILE A 969 24.41 -1.40 13.00
N GLU A 970 25.65 -1.81 13.22
CA GLU A 970 26.00 -2.79 14.27
C GLU A 970 26.67 -2.09 15.44
N ALA A 971 26.27 -2.43 16.66
CA ALA A 971 26.78 -1.85 17.90
C ALA A 971 27.09 -2.91 18.95
N ALA A 972 28.05 -2.62 19.83
CA ALA A 972 28.40 -3.46 20.97
C ALA A 972 28.38 -2.64 22.28
N PHE A 973 27.97 -3.26 23.38
CA PHE A 973 27.79 -2.62 24.68
C PHE A 973 28.75 -3.18 25.76
N GLU A 974 28.95 -2.42 26.85
CA GLU A 974 29.87 -2.82 27.95
C GLU A 974 29.47 -4.12 28.66
N ASP A 975 28.21 -4.56 28.56
CA ASP A 975 27.73 -5.84 29.11
C ASP A 975 28.03 -7.06 28.22
N GLY A 976 28.58 -6.84 27.03
CA GLY A 976 28.88 -7.87 26.03
C GLY A 976 27.73 -8.18 25.06
N SER A 977 26.61 -7.46 25.13
CA SER A 977 25.54 -7.58 24.13
C SER A 977 25.89 -6.85 22.82
N CYS A 978 25.35 -7.37 21.72
CA CYS A 978 25.45 -6.76 20.39
C CYS A 978 24.05 -6.46 19.84
N GLU A 979 23.89 -5.32 19.16
CA GLU A 979 22.66 -4.95 18.49
C GLU A 979 22.92 -4.64 17.01
N THR A 980 22.14 -5.24 16.10
CA THR A 980 22.09 -4.87 14.68
C THR A 980 20.79 -4.12 14.43
N HIS A 981 20.91 -2.84 14.13
CA HIS A 981 19.81 -1.93 13.82
C HIS A 981 19.64 -1.84 12.30
N HIS A 982 18.44 -2.12 11.84
CA HIS A 982 18.00 -1.87 10.48
C HIS A 982 17.02 -0.70 10.46
N SER A 983 17.18 0.21 9.51
CA SER A 983 16.24 1.30 9.27
C SER A 983 15.99 1.44 7.78
N SER A 984 14.73 1.50 7.36
CA SER A 984 14.36 1.33 5.96
C SER A 984 13.20 2.24 5.53
N LEU A 985 13.34 2.86 4.36
CA LEU A 985 12.37 3.76 3.75
C LEU A 985 12.04 3.23 2.35
N GLN A 986 10.76 2.99 2.09
CA GLN A 986 10.25 2.54 0.79
C GLN A 986 9.08 3.43 0.36
N VAL A 987 9.29 4.26 -0.68
CA VAL A 987 8.31 5.24 -1.16
C VAL A 987 8.05 5.01 -2.64
N PHE A 988 6.77 4.97 -3.05
CA PHE A 988 6.38 4.95 -4.45
C PHE A 988 5.85 6.31 -4.92
N GLY A 989 6.06 6.62 -6.20
CA GLY A 989 5.35 7.70 -6.86
C GLY A 989 3.85 7.43 -6.98
N ASP A 990 3.10 8.50 -7.22
CA ASP A 990 1.68 8.47 -7.59
C ASP A 990 1.42 9.30 -8.86
N SER A 991 0.15 9.44 -9.25
CA SER A 991 -0.26 10.18 -10.45
C SER A 991 -0.09 11.70 -10.37
N LYS A 992 0.38 12.25 -9.25
CA LYS A 992 0.69 13.68 -9.08
C LYS A 992 2.20 13.91 -8.96
N MET A 993 2.90 13.10 -8.17
CA MET A 993 4.30 13.31 -7.82
C MET A 993 5.08 12.01 -7.69
N THR A 994 6.29 12.03 -8.26
CA THR A 994 7.30 10.98 -8.11
C THR A 994 7.80 10.86 -6.68
N ALA A 995 8.20 9.66 -6.25
CA ALA A 995 8.84 9.41 -4.96
C ALA A 995 10.08 10.30 -4.76
N MET A 996 10.90 10.45 -5.80
CA MET A 996 12.06 11.35 -5.81
C MET A 996 11.66 12.83 -5.64
N CYS A 997 10.52 13.27 -6.19
CA CYS A 997 10.02 14.63 -5.99
C CYS A 997 9.55 14.84 -4.55
N LYS A 998 8.76 13.91 -3.99
CA LYS A 998 8.29 13.97 -2.60
C LYS A 998 9.44 14.01 -1.61
N THR A 999 10.32 13.00 -1.62
CA THR A 999 11.40 12.84 -0.65
C THR A 999 12.41 13.98 -0.64
N VAL A 1000 12.74 14.56 -1.80
CA VAL A 1000 13.64 15.72 -1.88
C VAL A 1000 12.92 17.03 -1.51
N GLY A 1001 11.78 17.31 -2.14
CA GLY A 1001 11.13 18.62 -1.99
C GLY A 1001 10.38 18.80 -0.68
N TYR A 1002 9.76 17.76 -0.10
CA TYR A 1002 9.18 17.85 1.25
C TYR A 1002 10.28 18.02 2.31
N THR A 1003 11.45 17.36 2.18
CA THR A 1003 12.56 17.55 3.13
C THR A 1003 13.09 18.98 3.10
N ALA A 1004 13.29 19.57 1.92
CA ALA A 1004 13.64 20.99 1.79
C ALA A 1004 12.53 21.93 2.29
N ALA A 1005 11.25 21.57 2.15
CA ALA A 1005 10.12 22.37 2.63
C ALA A 1005 10.04 22.34 4.17
N VAL A 1006 10.16 21.16 4.79
CA VAL A 1006 10.22 21.00 6.25
C VAL A 1006 11.41 21.78 6.83
N GLY A 1007 12.60 21.72 6.20
CA GLY A 1007 13.74 22.54 6.60
C GLY A 1007 13.48 24.05 6.51
N THR A 1008 12.70 24.48 5.52
CA THR A 1008 12.25 25.88 5.38
C THR A 1008 11.27 26.27 6.49
N ASP A 1009 10.33 25.38 6.86
CA ASP A 1009 9.38 25.58 7.95
C ASP A 1009 10.05 25.65 9.33
N LEU A 1010 11.08 24.85 9.59
CA LEU A 1010 11.82 24.91 10.86
C LEU A 1010 12.64 26.20 11.03
N LEU A 1011 13.08 26.81 9.92
CA LEU A 1011 13.68 28.15 9.92
C LEU A 1011 12.62 29.24 10.12
N LEU A 1012 11.52 29.20 9.37
CA LEU A 1012 10.42 30.19 9.46
C LEU A 1012 9.71 30.18 10.82
N SER A 1013 9.64 29.03 11.49
CA SER A 1013 9.06 28.89 12.83
C SER A 1013 10.07 29.10 13.98
N GLY A 1014 11.30 29.52 13.68
CA GLY A 1014 12.33 29.82 14.70
C GLY A 1014 12.82 28.61 15.50
N LYS A 1015 12.49 27.38 15.09
CA LYS A 1015 12.89 26.15 15.79
C LYS A 1015 14.39 25.90 15.67
N ILE A 1016 14.98 26.20 14.51
CA ILE A 1016 16.43 26.17 14.31
C ILE A 1016 17.03 27.49 14.81
N ASN A 1017 17.54 27.46 16.04
CA ASN A 1017 18.18 28.60 16.70
C ASN A 1017 19.65 28.79 16.27
N GLN A 1018 20.30 27.70 15.80
CA GLN A 1018 21.69 27.72 15.37
C GLN A 1018 21.91 28.60 14.13
N LYS A 1019 23.10 29.20 14.03
CA LYS A 1019 23.54 30.06 12.92
C LYS A 1019 24.81 29.47 12.30
N GLY A 1020 25.17 29.92 11.10
CA GLY A 1020 26.27 29.33 10.32
C GLY A 1020 25.78 28.46 9.17
N VAL A 1021 26.61 27.52 8.75
CA VAL A 1021 26.35 26.51 7.72
C VAL A 1021 26.03 25.20 8.43
N LEU A 1022 24.79 24.74 8.30
CA LEU A 1022 24.18 23.68 9.09
C LEU A 1022 23.88 22.45 8.22
N LEU A 1023 23.98 21.28 8.84
CA LEU A 1023 23.60 19.99 8.26
C LEU A 1023 22.48 19.35 9.11
N PRO A 1024 21.63 18.48 8.53
CA PRO A 1024 20.61 17.74 9.26
C PRO A 1024 21.17 16.54 10.06
N THR A 1025 22.35 16.73 10.67
CA THR A 1025 22.98 15.78 11.61
C THR A 1025 22.78 16.19 13.07
N ASN A 1026 22.32 17.41 13.34
CA ASN A 1026 22.05 17.89 14.70
C ASN A 1026 20.64 17.50 15.15
N ARG A 1027 20.50 17.11 16.42
CA ARG A 1027 19.25 16.58 17.00
C ARG A 1027 18.06 17.54 16.95
N ASP A 1028 18.32 18.83 17.16
CA ASP A 1028 17.33 19.92 17.03
C ASP A 1028 16.85 20.18 15.59
N ILE A 1029 17.51 19.56 14.60
CA ILE A 1029 17.10 19.55 13.20
C ILE A 1029 16.45 18.20 12.86
N TYR A 1030 17.13 17.07 13.11
CA TYR A 1030 16.66 15.76 12.59
C TYR A 1030 15.39 15.24 13.28
N GLU A 1031 15.21 15.42 14.59
CA GLU A 1031 14.00 14.94 15.29
C GLU A 1031 12.72 15.62 14.80
N PRO A 1032 12.63 16.97 14.74
CA PRO A 1032 11.45 17.64 14.21
C PRO A 1032 11.30 17.46 12.69
N CYS A 1033 12.38 17.27 11.93
CA CYS A 1033 12.30 16.96 10.50
C CYS A 1033 11.67 15.59 10.25
N LEU A 1034 12.18 14.52 10.86
CA LEU A 1034 11.66 13.16 10.66
C LEU A 1034 10.18 13.07 11.05
N LYS A 1035 9.79 13.66 12.18
CA LYS A 1035 8.39 13.70 12.65
C LYS A 1035 7.44 14.48 11.74
N ALA A 1036 7.95 15.45 10.97
CA ALA A 1036 7.16 16.16 9.96
C ALA A 1036 7.09 15.41 8.62
N LEU A 1037 8.11 14.61 8.29
CA LEU A 1037 8.15 13.76 7.09
C LEU A 1037 7.28 12.50 7.25
N GLU A 1038 7.25 11.92 8.45
CA GLU A 1038 6.33 10.86 8.89
C GLU A 1038 4.86 11.23 8.58
N GLN A 1039 4.46 12.48 8.89
CA GLN A 1039 3.11 13.00 8.62
C GLN A 1039 2.76 13.14 7.12
N GLU A 1040 3.77 13.18 6.25
CA GLU A 1040 3.61 13.15 4.78
C GLU A 1040 3.65 11.72 4.20
N GLY A 1041 3.73 10.69 5.04
CA GLY A 1041 3.90 9.29 4.63
C GLY A 1041 5.31 8.96 4.16
N LEU A 1042 6.32 9.65 4.71
CA LEU A 1042 7.76 9.42 4.45
C LEU A 1042 8.45 8.87 5.72
N GLU A 1043 7.90 7.80 6.28
CA GLU A 1043 8.38 7.14 7.50
C GLU A 1043 9.53 6.15 7.24
N PHE A 1044 10.38 5.95 8.25
CA PHE A 1044 11.38 4.87 8.28
C PHE A 1044 10.87 3.74 9.18
N HIS A 1045 10.84 2.52 8.67
CA HIS A 1045 10.60 1.32 9.46
C HIS A 1045 11.91 0.84 10.08
N GLU A 1046 11.94 0.75 11.41
CA GLU A 1046 13.12 0.41 12.21
C GLU A 1046 12.95 -0.97 12.88
N GLU A 1047 13.98 -1.80 12.81
CA GLU A 1047 14.06 -3.14 13.38
C GLU A 1047 15.38 -3.29 14.13
N VAL A 1048 15.36 -3.94 15.30
CA VAL A 1048 16.56 -4.15 16.13
C VAL A 1048 16.70 -5.63 16.46
N LEU A 1049 17.76 -6.26 15.95
CA LEU A 1049 18.15 -7.61 16.29
C LEU A 1049 19.16 -7.55 17.44
N VAL A 1050 18.90 -8.26 18.54
CA VAL A 1050 19.78 -8.28 19.72
C VAL A 1050 20.41 -9.66 19.83
N ASP A 1051 21.72 -9.75 19.61
CA ASP A 1051 22.47 -10.98 19.85
C ASP A 1051 22.96 -11.01 21.30
N ARG A 1052 22.79 -12.16 21.94
CA ARG A 1052 23.13 -12.39 23.35
C ARG A 1052 23.93 -13.67 23.45
N ASP A 1053 25.22 -13.51 23.77
CA ASP A 1053 26.14 -14.62 24.00
C ASP A 1053 25.56 -15.60 25.06
N GLU A 1054 25.13 -16.78 24.62
CA GLU A 1054 24.44 -17.80 25.44
C GLU A 1054 25.36 -18.47 26.49
N THR A 1055 26.51 -17.87 26.81
CA THR A 1055 27.53 -18.45 27.70
C THR A 1055 27.43 -18.03 29.18
N GLN A 1056 26.47 -17.18 29.57
CA GLN A 1056 26.18 -16.95 31.00
C GLN A 1056 25.23 -18.01 31.58
N GLU A 1057 25.75 -18.79 32.54
CA GLU A 1057 25.03 -19.88 33.20
C GLU A 1057 23.74 -19.41 33.90
N PHE A 1058 22.59 -20.01 33.56
CA PHE A 1058 21.36 -19.88 34.34
C PHE A 1058 21.48 -20.59 35.70
N VAL A 1059 21.98 -19.87 36.69
CA VAL A 1059 21.97 -20.30 38.10
C VAL A 1059 20.69 -19.78 38.79
N PHE A 1060 19.56 -20.43 38.54
CA PHE A 1060 18.57 -20.92 39.52
C PHE A 1060 17.27 -21.44 38.89
#